data_AF-A0A8D1K5G3-F1
#
_entry.id   AF-A0A8D1K5G3-F1
#
_cell.length_a   1.000
_cell.length_b   1.000
_cell.length_c   1.000
_cell.angle_alpha   90.00
_cell.angle_beta   90.00
_cell.angle_gamma   90.00
#
_symmetry.space_group_name_H-M   'P 1'
#
loop_
_entity.id
_entity.type
_entity.pdbx_description
1 polymer ?
#
loop_
_entity_poly.entity_id
_entity_poly.type
_entity_poly.pdbx_seq_one_letter_code
_entity_poly.pdbx_strand_id
1 'polypeptide(L)'
;GLGSSWDLAPDYRSILSISDEAARVRALDQHLSTRSYVQGFSLSQADVDAFRQLSGPPADAQLFHVARWFRHVDAILGGPQATGPPCGPPASRGRRAQPQWAPPAGSEPCQLRLYNSLTRSKDVFVPQDGKRVTWYCCGPTVYDASHMGHARYASSCVSFDRLSFKELVPSSGLSNLGPGVTQRGRPAVCGGSSPCGHVLFLCLQVLLAEAKDLLSDWLDSTHGSEVTDNSIFSQLPKFWEAEFHKDMEALNVLPPDVLTRVSEYVPEIVDFVQKIMDNGYGYASNGSVYFDTVKFANSEGHCYGKLVPEAVGDQRALQEGEGDLSISAERLSEKRSPNDFALWKASKPGEPSWPCPWGRGRPGWHIECSAMAGTLLGASMDIHGGGFDLRFPHHDNELAQSEAYFENDCWVRYFLHTGHLTIAGCKMSKSLKNFITIKDALKKHSARQLRLAFLMHAWKDTLDYSSNTMESALQYERFLNEFFLNVKDLLRAPGDVTGQFEKWEREETELNKCFYDKKAAVHEALCDNVDTRTALEEMRALVSQCNLYTAARKAARRRPNRALLASVANYLTHMLKIFGAIEEESPLGFPVGAPGTSLSLESTVMPYLQVLSEFREGVRSIAREHRVPEVLQLSDALRDDILPELGVRLEDHEGLPTVVKLVDRDTLLREREEKKRVSQPEGTWPGVC
;
A
#
# COMPACT_ATOMS: atom_id res chain seq x y z
N GLY A 1 -24.43 -67.90 -1.03
CA GLY A 1 -25.36 -68.52 -1.99
C GLY A 1 -26.76 -68.32 -1.49
N LEU A 2 -27.62 -67.78 -2.38
CA LEU A 2 -29.06 -67.44 -2.28
C LEU A 2 -29.25 -65.95 -2.62
N GLY A 3 -29.64 -65.70 -3.87
CA GLY A 3 -29.88 -64.38 -4.43
C GLY A 3 -30.74 -64.46 -5.68
N SER A 4 -31.99 -64.84 -5.47
CA SER A 4 -33.19 -64.46 -6.22
C SER A 4 -33.09 -64.21 -7.73
N SER A 5 -33.76 -65.10 -8.47
CA SER A 5 -34.38 -64.87 -9.78
C SER A 5 -34.77 -63.40 -10.02
N TRP A 6 -33.95 -62.67 -10.78
CA TRP A 6 -34.41 -61.46 -11.44
C TRP A 6 -35.24 -61.90 -12.63
N ASP A 7 -36.56 -61.96 -12.46
CA ASP A 7 -37.49 -61.96 -13.58
C ASP A 7 -37.18 -60.69 -14.39
N LEU A 8 -36.49 -60.88 -15.52
CA LEU A 8 -36.17 -59.83 -16.47
C LEU A 8 -37.48 -59.16 -16.88
N ALA A 9 -37.67 -57.91 -16.46
CA ALA A 9 -38.77 -57.08 -16.93
C ALA A 9 -38.79 -57.13 -18.47
N PRO A 10 -39.97 -57.35 -19.09
CA PRO A 10 -40.07 -57.61 -20.52
C PRO A 10 -39.43 -56.48 -21.33
N ASP A 11 -38.55 -56.83 -22.28
CA ASP A 11 -37.93 -55.85 -23.19
C ASP A 11 -39.00 -55.21 -24.08
N TYR A 12 -38.77 -53.97 -24.51
CA TYR A 12 -39.69 -53.19 -25.35
C TYR A 12 -40.19 -53.96 -26.56
N ARG A 13 -39.35 -54.81 -27.18
CA ARG A 13 -39.76 -55.68 -28.30
C ARG A 13 -40.90 -56.64 -27.95
N SER A 14 -40.85 -57.24 -26.77
CA SER A 14 -41.91 -58.16 -26.31
C SER A 14 -43.20 -57.40 -25.99
N ILE A 15 -43.10 -56.22 -25.38
CA ILE A 15 -44.24 -55.35 -25.07
C ILE A 15 -44.92 -54.87 -26.35
N LEU A 16 -44.13 -54.43 -27.34
CA LEU A 16 -44.66 -53.91 -28.61
C LEU A 16 -45.28 -54.99 -29.52
N SER A 17 -44.94 -56.26 -29.30
CA SER A 17 -45.55 -57.39 -30.02
C SER A 17 -46.97 -57.74 -29.55
N ILE A 18 -47.42 -57.18 -28.41
CA ILE A 18 -48.76 -57.41 -27.86
C ILE A 18 -49.78 -56.68 -28.74
N SER A 19 -50.68 -57.44 -29.36
CA SER A 19 -51.69 -56.92 -30.30
C SER A 19 -52.82 -56.16 -29.61
N ASP A 20 -53.19 -56.58 -28.39
CA ASP A 20 -54.20 -55.92 -27.57
C ASP A 20 -53.63 -54.69 -26.87
N GLU A 21 -54.18 -53.51 -27.16
CA GLU A 21 -53.68 -52.23 -26.63
C GLU A 21 -53.79 -52.16 -25.10
N ALA A 22 -54.87 -52.69 -24.51
CA ALA A 22 -55.07 -52.65 -23.07
C ALA A 22 -54.03 -53.52 -22.32
N ALA A 23 -53.74 -54.72 -22.83
CA ALA A 23 -52.68 -55.58 -22.30
C ALA A 23 -51.29 -54.98 -22.51
N ARG A 24 -51.05 -54.33 -23.66
CA ARG A 24 -49.79 -53.66 -23.96
C ARG A 24 -49.53 -52.49 -23.01
N VAL A 25 -50.52 -51.66 -22.75
CA VAL A 25 -50.43 -50.54 -21.80
C VAL A 25 -50.14 -51.04 -20.38
N ARG A 26 -50.79 -52.12 -19.93
CA ARG A 26 -50.50 -52.73 -18.62
C ARG A 26 -49.06 -53.26 -18.52
N ALA A 27 -48.59 -53.93 -19.55
CA ALA A 27 -47.21 -54.43 -19.61
C ALA A 27 -46.19 -53.28 -19.60
N LEU A 28 -46.49 -52.18 -20.29
CA LEU A 28 -45.65 -50.99 -20.30
C LEU A 28 -45.64 -50.28 -18.93
N ASP A 29 -46.77 -50.28 -18.20
CA ASP A 29 -46.86 -49.70 -16.85
C ASP A 29 -46.03 -50.47 -15.85
N GLN A 30 -46.08 -51.80 -15.92
CA GLN A 30 -45.22 -52.66 -15.12
C GLN A 30 -43.73 -52.45 -15.47
N HIS A 31 -43.39 -52.32 -16.75
CA HIS A 31 -42.02 -52.04 -17.18
C HIS A 31 -41.48 -50.70 -16.63
N LEU A 32 -42.32 -49.66 -16.65
CA LEU A 32 -41.97 -48.31 -16.21
C LEU A 32 -42.09 -48.10 -14.69
N SER A 33 -42.62 -49.08 -13.97
CA SER A 33 -42.65 -49.04 -12.50
C SER A 33 -41.26 -48.96 -11.87
N THR A 34 -40.25 -49.52 -12.54
CA THR A 34 -38.85 -49.55 -12.09
C THR A 34 -37.95 -48.55 -12.81
N ARG A 35 -38.47 -47.79 -13.78
CA ARG A 35 -37.70 -46.90 -14.65
C ARG A 35 -38.35 -45.52 -14.68
N SER A 36 -37.84 -44.63 -13.84
CA SER A 36 -38.36 -43.28 -13.65
C SER A 36 -37.37 -42.20 -14.14
N TYR A 37 -37.77 -41.19 -14.92
CA TYR A 37 -36.92 -40.06 -15.30
C TYR A 37 -36.59 -39.20 -14.07
N VAL A 38 -37.46 -39.22 -13.07
CA VAL A 38 -37.22 -38.64 -11.75
C VAL A 38 -36.08 -39.35 -11.02
N GLN A 39 -35.82 -40.62 -11.34
CA GLN A 39 -34.69 -41.40 -10.80
C GLN A 39 -33.48 -41.42 -11.76
N GLY A 40 -33.45 -40.54 -12.76
CA GLY A 40 -32.30 -40.36 -13.65
C GLY A 40 -32.28 -41.23 -14.91
N PHE A 41 -33.33 -41.99 -15.20
CA PHE A 41 -33.44 -42.72 -16.47
C PHE A 41 -33.77 -41.75 -17.62
N SER A 42 -32.93 -41.75 -18.66
CA SER A 42 -33.13 -40.92 -19.84
C SER A 42 -34.06 -41.55 -20.87
N LEU A 43 -34.69 -40.70 -21.68
CA LEU A 43 -35.53 -41.13 -22.78
C LEU A 43 -34.71 -41.83 -23.87
N SER A 44 -35.14 -43.00 -24.29
CA SER A 44 -34.60 -43.73 -25.44
C SER A 44 -35.52 -43.64 -26.66
N GLN A 45 -35.01 -43.96 -27.84
CA GLN A 45 -35.82 -44.03 -29.06
C GLN A 45 -36.90 -45.11 -28.98
N ALA A 46 -36.65 -46.21 -28.27
CA ALA A 46 -37.61 -47.29 -28.07
C ALA A 46 -38.83 -46.83 -27.23
N ASP A 47 -38.60 -45.96 -26.24
CA ASP A 47 -39.69 -45.31 -25.52
C ASP A 47 -40.56 -44.53 -26.52
N VAL A 48 -39.95 -43.64 -27.31
CA VAL A 48 -40.68 -42.81 -28.29
C VAL A 48 -41.53 -43.64 -29.25
N ASP A 49 -40.96 -44.73 -29.78
CA ASP A 49 -41.65 -45.60 -30.73
C ASP A 49 -42.79 -46.38 -30.06
N ALA A 50 -42.65 -46.77 -28.79
CA ALA A 50 -43.71 -47.39 -28.02
C ALA A 50 -44.87 -46.41 -27.72
N PHE A 51 -44.54 -45.17 -27.36
CA PHE A 51 -45.54 -44.16 -27.03
C PHE A 51 -46.30 -43.64 -28.27
N ARG A 52 -45.70 -43.67 -29.46
CA ARG A 52 -46.39 -43.37 -30.73
C ARG A 52 -47.45 -44.39 -31.12
N GLN A 53 -47.37 -45.61 -30.61
CA GLN A 53 -48.36 -46.67 -30.86
C GLN A 53 -49.55 -46.62 -29.89
N LEU A 54 -49.55 -45.68 -28.95
CA LEU A 54 -50.67 -45.45 -28.05
C LEU A 54 -51.60 -44.41 -28.65
N SER A 55 -52.90 -44.70 -28.64
CA SER A 55 -53.95 -43.80 -29.13
C SER A 55 -54.04 -42.50 -28.33
N GLY A 56 -53.56 -42.52 -27.09
CA GLY A 56 -53.56 -41.41 -26.12
C GLY A 56 -53.08 -41.87 -24.74
N PRO A 57 -53.06 -40.99 -23.74
CA PRO A 57 -52.69 -41.36 -22.39
C PRO A 57 -53.70 -42.38 -21.81
N PRO A 58 -53.26 -43.36 -21.01
CA PRO A 58 -54.17 -44.30 -20.36
C PRO A 58 -55.22 -43.57 -19.51
N ALA A 59 -56.49 -43.94 -19.66
CA ALA A 59 -57.59 -43.36 -18.89
C ALA A 59 -57.71 -43.95 -17.47
N ASP A 60 -57.16 -45.15 -17.25
CA ASP A 60 -57.16 -45.82 -15.95
C ASP A 60 -56.14 -45.17 -15.00
N ALA A 61 -56.64 -44.68 -13.86
CA ALA A 61 -55.83 -44.03 -12.83
C ALA A 61 -54.82 -44.97 -12.16
N GLN A 62 -54.98 -46.29 -12.28
CA GLN A 62 -54.04 -47.28 -11.74
C GLN A 62 -52.78 -47.43 -12.61
N LEU A 63 -52.79 -46.97 -13.86
CA LEU A 63 -51.67 -47.07 -14.82
C LEU A 63 -50.86 -45.77 -14.87
N PHE A 64 -50.42 -45.33 -13.69
CA PHE A 64 -49.82 -44.02 -13.49
C PHE A 64 -48.38 -43.92 -13.99
N HIS A 65 -47.65 -45.03 -14.10
CA HIS A 65 -46.26 -45.02 -14.59
C HIS A 65 -46.22 -44.71 -16.09
N VAL A 66 -47.06 -45.38 -16.89
CA VAL A 66 -47.22 -45.09 -18.32
C VAL A 66 -47.82 -43.71 -18.54
N ALA A 67 -48.86 -43.33 -17.79
CA ALA A 67 -49.47 -42.02 -17.96
C ALA A 67 -48.47 -40.87 -17.66
N ARG A 68 -47.62 -41.03 -16.65
CA ARG A 68 -46.56 -40.08 -16.33
C ARG A 68 -45.50 -40.04 -17.43
N TRP A 69 -45.06 -41.18 -17.93
CA TRP A 69 -44.05 -41.25 -19.00
C TRP A 69 -44.58 -40.68 -20.31
N PHE A 70 -45.82 -41.02 -20.69
CA PHE A 70 -46.51 -40.50 -21.87
C PHE A 70 -46.50 -38.97 -21.86
N ARG A 71 -46.90 -38.33 -20.75
CA ARG A 71 -46.91 -36.86 -20.62
C ARG A 71 -45.50 -36.26 -20.70
N HIS A 72 -44.50 -36.96 -20.18
CA HIS A 72 -43.11 -36.50 -20.24
C HIS A 72 -42.59 -36.53 -21.69
N VAL A 73 -42.84 -37.62 -22.42
CA VAL A 73 -42.48 -37.76 -23.84
C VAL A 73 -43.22 -36.73 -24.70
N ASP A 74 -44.53 -36.58 -24.48
CA ASP A 74 -45.37 -35.61 -25.21
C ASP A 74 -44.93 -34.15 -24.97
N ALA A 75 -44.55 -33.80 -23.73
CA ALA A 75 -44.04 -32.48 -23.42
C ALA A 75 -42.68 -32.16 -24.08
N ILE A 76 -41.86 -33.19 -24.35
CA ILE A 76 -40.54 -33.04 -24.98
C ILE A 76 -40.66 -33.01 -26.51
N LEU A 77 -41.50 -33.87 -27.09
CA LEU A 77 -41.53 -34.10 -28.53
C LEU A 77 -42.69 -33.40 -29.25
N GLY A 78 -43.71 -32.95 -28.53
CA GLY A 78 -44.93 -32.35 -29.09
C GLY A 78 -45.79 -33.40 -29.80
N GLY A 79 -47.03 -33.60 -29.33
CA GLY A 79 -47.93 -34.62 -29.86
C GLY A 79 -48.25 -34.53 -31.37
N PRO A 80 -48.82 -35.58 -31.97
CA PRO A 80 -49.18 -35.60 -33.38
C PRO A 80 -50.23 -34.53 -33.71
N GLN A 81 -49.98 -33.77 -34.78
CA GLN A 81 -50.80 -32.65 -35.25
C GLN A 81 -52.29 -32.99 -35.35
N ALA A 82 -53.11 -32.41 -34.49
CA ALA A 82 -54.55 -32.34 -34.68
C ALA A 82 -54.86 -31.19 -35.65
N THR A 83 -55.29 -31.53 -36.87
CA THR A 83 -55.81 -30.60 -37.87
C THR A 83 -57.21 -30.13 -37.47
N GLY A 84 -57.32 -28.94 -36.87
CA GLY A 84 -58.58 -28.25 -36.56
C GLY A 84 -58.33 -26.75 -36.41
N PRO A 85 -59.31 -25.88 -36.70
CA PRO A 85 -59.11 -24.42 -36.73
C PRO A 85 -58.74 -23.91 -35.33
N PRO A 86 -57.92 -22.85 -35.22
CA PRO A 86 -57.38 -22.43 -33.93
C PRO A 86 -58.49 -21.84 -33.06
N CYS A 87 -59.06 -22.65 -32.17
CA CYS A 87 -59.67 -22.14 -30.96
C CYS A 87 -58.55 -21.52 -30.12
N GLY A 88 -58.67 -20.22 -29.84
CA GLY A 88 -57.67 -19.46 -29.11
C GLY A 88 -57.27 -20.14 -27.80
N PRO A 89 -55.99 -20.01 -27.37
CA PRO A 89 -55.51 -20.72 -26.20
C PRO A 89 -56.30 -20.25 -24.97
N PRO A 90 -56.87 -21.17 -24.15
CA PRO A 90 -57.30 -20.79 -22.82
C PRO A 90 -56.06 -20.31 -22.08
N ALA A 91 -56.14 -19.13 -21.46
CA ALA A 91 -55.04 -18.42 -20.82
C ALA A 91 -54.07 -19.37 -20.12
N SER A 92 -52.95 -19.67 -20.78
CA SER A 92 -51.84 -20.36 -20.15
C SER A 92 -51.40 -19.46 -19.01
N ARG A 93 -51.59 -19.92 -17.76
CA ARG A 93 -50.89 -19.33 -16.61
C ARG A 93 -49.43 -19.26 -17.03
N GLY A 94 -48.94 -18.04 -17.27
CA GLY A 94 -47.67 -17.80 -17.93
C GLY A 94 -46.58 -18.67 -17.30
N ARG A 95 -45.73 -19.27 -18.15
CA ARG A 95 -44.46 -19.82 -17.66
C ARG A 95 -43.86 -18.73 -16.77
N ARG A 96 -43.62 -19.02 -15.49
CA ARG A 96 -42.92 -18.09 -14.61
C ARG A 96 -41.54 -17.88 -15.23
N ALA A 97 -41.38 -16.79 -15.96
CA ALA A 97 -40.08 -16.32 -16.39
C ALA A 97 -39.45 -15.62 -15.19
N GLN A 98 -38.15 -15.84 -14.96
CA GLN A 98 -37.43 -15.01 -14.02
C GLN A 98 -37.53 -13.55 -14.48
N PRO A 99 -37.79 -12.59 -13.57
CA PRO A 99 -37.75 -11.19 -13.94
C PRO A 99 -36.37 -10.87 -14.50
N GLN A 100 -36.31 -9.94 -15.46
CA GLN A 100 -35.05 -9.47 -16.00
C GLN A 100 -34.21 -8.90 -14.85
N TRP A 101 -33.04 -9.49 -14.61
CA TRP A 101 -32.11 -8.96 -13.64
C TRP A 101 -31.61 -7.60 -14.14
N ALA A 102 -31.70 -6.60 -13.28
CA ALA A 102 -31.06 -5.31 -13.48
C ALA A 102 -30.02 -5.13 -12.35
N PRO A 103 -28.85 -4.54 -12.66
CA PRO A 103 -27.89 -4.20 -11.63
C PRO A 103 -28.51 -3.16 -10.66
N PRO A 104 -28.11 -3.17 -9.38
CA PRO A 104 -28.49 -2.12 -8.43
C PRO A 104 -28.11 -0.73 -8.95
N ALA A 105 -28.96 0.27 -8.70
CA ALA A 105 -28.66 1.66 -9.05
C ALA A 105 -27.37 2.14 -8.37
N GLY A 106 -26.51 2.86 -9.09
CA GLY A 106 -25.21 3.33 -8.58
C GLY A 106 -24.06 2.31 -8.71
N SER A 107 -24.18 1.33 -9.60
CA SER A 107 -23.16 0.30 -9.86
C SER A 107 -21.96 0.77 -10.69
N GLU A 108 -21.88 2.04 -11.07
CA GLU A 108 -20.69 2.59 -11.72
C GLU A 108 -19.56 2.63 -10.68
N PRO A 109 -18.45 1.90 -10.90
CA PRO A 109 -17.36 1.87 -9.94
C PRO A 109 -16.75 3.27 -9.81
N CYS A 110 -16.38 3.64 -8.58
CA CYS A 110 -15.65 4.88 -8.35
C CYS A 110 -14.35 4.84 -9.15
N GLN A 111 -14.11 5.86 -9.98
CA GLN A 111 -12.92 5.94 -10.81
C GLN A 111 -11.84 6.72 -10.08
N LEU A 112 -10.62 6.19 -10.07
CA LEU A 112 -9.48 6.90 -9.54
C LEU A 112 -9.22 8.16 -10.36
N ARG A 113 -9.12 9.29 -9.66
CA ARG A 113 -8.72 10.58 -10.20
C ARG A 113 -7.40 10.98 -9.55
N LEU A 114 -6.45 11.48 -10.31
CA LEU A 114 -5.17 11.95 -9.82
C LEU A 114 -4.98 13.41 -10.19
N TYR A 115 -4.45 14.20 -9.26
CA TYR A 115 -4.03 15.56 -9.53
C TYR A 115 -2.81 15.51 -10.44
N ASN A 116 -3.02 15.84 -11.71
CA ASN A 116 -1.98 15.85 -12.71
C ASN A 116 -1.35 17.23 -12.76
N SER A 117 -0.05 17.32 -12.51
CA SER A 117 0.66 18.59 -12.53
C SER A 117 0.69 19.22 -13.93
N LEU A 118 0.56 18.40 -14.98
CA LEU A 118 0.51 18.84 -16.37
C LEU A 118 -0.77 19.62 -16.67
N THR A 119 -1.93 19.15 -16.19
CA THR A 119 -3.24 19.81 -16.42
C THR A 119 -3.63 20.76 -15.29
N ARG A 120 -2.92 20.70 -14.14
CA ARG A 120 -3.24 21.39 -12.89
C ARG A 120 -4.63 21.07 -12.36
N SER A 121 -5.16 19.89 -12.70
CA SER A 121 -6.50 19.44 -12.35
C SER A 121 -6.52 17.96 -11.95
N LYS A 122 -7.64 17.49 -11.39
CA LYS A 122 -7.84 16.07 -11.06
C LYS A 122 -8.39 15.34 -12.29
N ASP A 123 -7.52 14.62 -12.98
CA ASP A 123 -7.86 13.84 -14.16
C ASP A 123 -8.21 12.41 -13.79
N VAL A 124 -9.13 11.78 -14.52
CA VAL A 124 -9.38 10.34 -14.39
C VAL A 124 -8.11 9.60 -14.79
N PHE A 125 -7.66 8.68 -13.94
CA PHE A 125 -6.50 7.84 -14.19
C PHE A 125 -6.89 6.65 -15.06
N VAL A 126 -6.28 6.57 -16.25
CA VAL A 126 -6.49 5.49 -17.22
C VAL A 126 -5.12 4.94 -17.64
N PRO A 127 -4.75 3.73 -17.20
CA PRO A 127 -3.50 3.09 -17.64
C PRO A 127 -3.48 2.85 -19.14
N GLN A 128 -2.29 2.92 -19.73
CA GLN A 128 -2.07 2.65 -21.15
C GLN A 128 -2.29 1.20 -21.53
N ASP A 129 -1.92 0.26 -20.66
CA ASP A 129 -2.00 -1.19 -20.93
C ASP A 129 -2.82 -1.92 -19.88
N GLY A 130 -4.15 -1.76 -19.95
CA GLY A 130 -5.11 -2.48 -19.13
C GLY A 130 -4.91 -2.27 -17.63
N LYS A 131 -4.31 -3.26 -16.96
CA LYS A 131 -4.01 -3.21 -15.51
C LYS A 131 -2.52 -3.02 -15.20
N ARG A 132 -1.67 -2.90 -16.22
CA ARG A 132 -0.26 -2.58 -16.04
C ARG A 132 -0.12 -1.06 -15.96
N VAL A 133 0.53 -0.59 -14.91
CA VAL A 133 0.90 0.80 -14.71
C VAL A 133 2.41 0.90 -14.80
N THR A 134 2.90 1.79 -15.64
CA THR A 134 4.31 2.15 -15.74
C THR A 134 4.57 3.40 -14.93
N TRP A 135 5.50 3.32 -13.98
CA TRP A 135 5.78 4.40 -13.04
C TRP A 135 7.28 4.61 -12.95
N TYR A 136 7.74 5.85 -13.19
CA TYR A 136 9.10 6.28 -12.86
C TYR A 136 9.11 7.39 -11.78
N CYS A 137 10.07 7.34 -10.87
CA CYS A 137 10.24 8.30 -9.78
C CYS A 137 11.69 8.75 -9.73
N CYS A 138 11.93 10.07 -9.74
CA CYS A 138 13.28 10.59 -9.55
C CYS A 138 13.82 10.21 -8.15
N GLY A 139 15.03 9.66 -8.13
CA GLY A 139 15.72 9.18 -6.92
C GLY A 139 16.53 10.29 -6.21
N PRO A 140 17.12 9.99 -5.04
CA PRO A 140 17.97 10.93 -4.32
C PRO A 140 19.38 11.01 -4.94
N THR A 141 20.04 12.16 -4.79
CA THR A 141 21.49 12.24 -5.01
C THR A 141 22.24 11.68 -3.80
N VAL A 142 22.95 10.58 -3.98
CA VAL A 142 23.58 9.79 -2.90
C VAL A 142 24.95 10.31 -2.46
N TYR A 143 25.07 11.59 -2.10
CA TYR A 143 26.33 12.17 -1.59
C TYR A 143 26.33 12.46 -0.08
N ASP A 144 25.18 12.40 0.57
CA ASP A 144 24.99 12.72 1.99
C ASP A 144 23.68 12.12 2.51
N ALA A 145 23.48 12.11 3.82
CA ALA A 145 22.37 11.48 4.52
C ALA A 145 20.99 11.89 3.97
N SER A 146 20.05 10.94 4.06
CA SER A 146 18.64 11.17 3.76
C SER A 146 18.00 12.04 4.88
N HIS A 147 16.90 12.71 4.54
CA HIS A 147 16.22 13.63 5.46
C HIS A 147 14.70 13.49 5.37
N MET A 148 13.97 14.10 6.30
CA MET A 148 12.51 13.96 6.40
C MET A 148 11.73 14.32 5.12
N GLY A 149 12.25 15.24 4.29
CA GLY A 149 11.69 15.47 2.94
C GLY A 149 11.70 14.22 2.04
N HIS A 150 12.80 13.44 2.03
CA HIS A 150 12.87 12.16 1.32
C HIS A 150 11.91 11.14 1.92
N ALA A 151 11.80 11.09 3.25
CA ALA A 151 10.86 10.21 3.95
C ALA A 151 9.41 10.47 3.52
N ARG A 152 9.02 11.75 3.42
CA ARG A 152 7.67 12.14 2.99
C ARG A 152 7.38 11.71 1.56
N TYR A 153 8.31 12.00 0.65
CA TYR A 153 8.20 11.61 -0.75
C TYR A 153 8.06 10.09 -0.89
N ALA A 154 8.99 9.32 -0.32
CA ALA A 154 8.96 7.87 -0.36
C ALA A 154 7.70 7.28 0.30
N SER A 155 7.24 7.85 1.42
CA SER A 155 6.00 7.40 2.08
C SER A 155 4.76 7.64 1.22
N SER A 156 4.73 8.74 0.46
CA SER A 156 3.66 9.05 -0.48
C SER A 156 3.67 8.06 -1.64
N CYS A 157 4.84 7.85 -2.27
CA CYS A 157 5.05 6.84 -3.32
C CYS A 157 4.60 5.45 -2.91
N VAL A 158 4.97 5.00 -1.70
CA VAL A 158 4.57 3.68 -1.17
C VAL A 158 3.07 3.60 -0.92
N SER A 159 2.45 4.69 -0.46
CA SER A 159 1.00 4.69 -0.27
C SER A 159 0.30 4.48 -1.61
N PHE A 160 0.79 5.10 -2.69
CA PHE A 160 0.29 4.86 -4.03
C PHE A 160 0.59 3.45 -4.57
N ASP A 161 1.78 2.92 -4.33
CA ASP A 161 2.21 1.61 -4.82
C ASP A 161 1.47 0.45 -4.12
N ARG A 162 1.37 0.51 -2.78
CA ARG A 162 0.62 -0.47 -1.97
C ARG A 162 -0.88 -0.36 -2.13
N LEU A 163 -1.40 0.82 -2.44
CA LEU A 163 -2.69 0.96 -3.11
C LEU A 163 -2.54 0.42 -4.53
N SER A 164 -2.17 -0.85 -4.67
CA SER A 164 -2.06 -1.51 -5.96
C SER A 164 -3.30 -1.10 -6.76
N PHE A 165 -3.15 -0.52 -7.94
CA PHE A 165 -4.29 -0.16 -8.81
C PHE A 165 -5.21 -1.39 -9.09
N LYS A 166 -4.77 -2.59 -8.69
CA LYS A 166 -5.52 -3.85 -8.53
C LYS A 166 -6.59 -3.91 -7.41
N GLU A 167 -6.59 -3.01 -6.42
CA GLU A 167 -7.68 -2.89 -5.43
C GLU A 167 -8.76 -1.90 -5.89
N LEU A 168 -8.42 -0.99 -6.81
CA LEU A 168 -9.34 -0.03 -7.46
C LEU A 168 -9.88 -0.55 -8.80
N VAL A 169 -9.39 -1.69 -9.30
CA VAL A 169 -9.82 -2.38 -10.53
C VAL A 169 -9.81 -3.89 -10.29
N PRO A 170 -10.83 -4.69 -10.68
CA PRO A 170 -10.97 -6.10 -10.29
C PRO A 170 -9.74 -6.96 -10.62
N SER A 171 -9.31 -7.86 -9.73
CA SER A 171 -7.95 -8.47 -9.71
C SER A 171 -7.84 -9.94 -10.17
N SER A 172 -6.59 -10.38 -10.47
CA SER A 172 -6.11 -11.79 -10.38
C SER A 172 -4.55 -11.96 -10.44
N GLY A 173 -3.93 -12.53 -9.36
CA GLY A 173 -2.64 -13.31 -9.23
C GLY A 173 -1.25 -12.60 -9.32
N LEU A 174 -0.39 -12.48 -8.27
CA LEU A 174 0.63 -13.37 -7.58
C LEU A 174 1.99 -13.52 -8.35
N SER A 175 3.23 -13.56 -7.80
CA SER A 175 3.81 -13.94 -6.48
C SER A 175 5.33 -13.57 -6.30
N ASN A 176 5.79 -13.51 -5.03
CA ASN A 176 7.13 -13.24 -4.46
C ASN A 176 8.21 -14.33 -4.64
N LEU A 177 9.50 -14.03 -4.34
CA LEU A 177 10.51 -14.93 -3.71
C LEU A 177 11.72 -14.14 -3.09
N GLY A 178 12.26 -14.62 -1.95
CA GLY A 178 13.31 -13.98 -1.12
C GLY A 178 14.71 -14.67 -1.11
N PRO A 179 15.50 -14.65 0.00
CA PRO A 179 16.79 -13.92 0.08
C PRO A 179 18.04 -14.78 0.38
N GLY A 180 19.24 -14.15 0.41
CA GLY A 180 20.53 -14.78 0.77
C GLY A 180 21.47 -13.87 1.59
N VAL A 181 22.16 -14.47 2.58
CA VAL A 181 22.97 -13.85 3.67
C VAL A 181 24.48 -13.89 3.37
N THR A 182 25.29 -12.94 3.88
CA THR A 182 26.69 -13.21 4.31
C THR A 182 27.28 -12.16 5.28
N GLN A 183 28.17 -12.63 6.17
CA GLN A 183 28.80 -11.96 7.31
C GLN A 183 30.25 -11.46 7.06
N ARG A 184 30.75 -10.68 8.05
CA ARG A 184 32.16 -10.38 8.47
C ARG A 184 32.80 -9.15 7.81
N GLY A 185 33.61 -8.31 8.48
CA GLY A 185 34.16 -8.28 9.83
C GLY A 185 35.02 -7.01 10.00
N ARG A 186 35.13 -6.45 11.21
CA ARG A 186 35.96 -5.27 11.51
C ARG A 186 37.38 -5.69 11.90
N PRO A 187 38.45 -4.98 11.49
CA PRO A 187 39.75 -5.10 12.14
C PRO A 187 39.82 -4.16 13.35
N ALA A 188 40.24 -4.73 14.48
CA ALA A 188 40.73 -4.00 15.64
C ALA A 188 42.16 -3.53 15.38
N VAL A 189 42.47 -2.29 15.75
CA VAL A 189 43.85 -1.80 15.80
C VAL A 189 44.15 -1.42 17.25
N CYS A 190 45.06 -2.16 17.86
CA CYS A 190 45.74 -1.82 19.11
C CYS A 190 47.00 -1.00 18.78
N GLY A 191 47.30 0.01 19.58
CA GLY A 191 48.60 0.69 19.54
C GLY A 191 48.70 1.74 20.64
N GLY A 192 49.53 1.48 21.65
CA GLY A 192 49.81 2.41 22.74
C GLY A 192 50.95 3.37 22.41
N SER A 193 50.87 4.60 22.91
CA SER A 193 52.04 5.48 23.11
C SER A 193 51.73 6.68 24.01
N SER A 194 52.70 7.01 24.87
CA SER A 194 52.93 8.15 25.80
C SER A 194 51.92 9.33 25.90
N PRO A 195 51.68 9.89 27.13
CA PRO A 195 50.59 10.85 27.38
C PRO A 195 50.78 12.27 26.82
N CYS A 196 52.01 12.70 26.52
CA CYS A 196 52.29 14.08 26.11
C CYS A 196 52.07 14.31 24.60
N GLY A 197 52.36 13.30 23.77
CA GLY A 197 52.06 13.33 22.33
C GLY A 197 50.58 13.15 22.03
N HIS A 198 49.84 12.47 22.90
CA HIS A 198 48.40 12.24 22.77
C HIS A 198 47.59 13.54 22.78
N VAL A 199 47.96 14.50 23.63
CA VAL A 199 47.23 15.78 23.74
C VAL A 199 47.49 16.66 22.51
N LEU A 200 48.74 16.72 22.03
CA LEU A 200 49.08 17.46 20.81
C LEU A 200 48.42 16.83 19.57
N PHE A 201 48.39 15.50 19.52
CA PHE A 201 47.71 14.75 18.46
C PHE A 201 46.20 14.96 18.50
N LEU A 202 45.57 14.97 19.68
CA LEU A 202 44.15 15.31 19.83
C LEU A 202 43.87 16.74 19.35
N CYS A 203 44.66 17.73 19.78
CA CYS A 203 44.47 19.12 19.38
C CYS A 203 44.67 19.31 17.86
N LEU A 204 45.64 18.60 17.26
CA LEU A 204 45.84 18.61 15.81
C LEU A 204 44.67 17.93 15.08
N GLN A 205 44.14 16.83 15.59
CA GLN A 205 42.96 16.19 15.02
C GLN A 205 41.71 17.06 15.13
N VAL A 206 41.52 17.75 16.24
CA VAL A 206 40.43 18.73 16.40
C VAL A 206 40.61 19.89 15.42
N LEU A 207 41.82 20.45 15.30
CA LEU A 207 42.09 21.53 14.34
C LEU A 207 41.85 21.09 12.91
N LEU A 208 42.30 19.89 12.51
CA LEU A 208 42.07 19.33 11.19
C LEU A 208 40.59 19.02 10.93
N ALA A 209 39.85 18.58 11.94
CA ALA A 209 38.41 18.33 11.83
C ALA A 209 37.62 19.64 11.66
N GLU A 210 37.95 20.67 12.45
CA GLU A 210 37.29 21.99 12.40
C GLU A 210 37.68 22.78 11.15
N ALA A 211 38.93 22.66 10.68
CA ALA A 211 39.41 23.33 9.46
C ALA A 211 39.13 22.53 8.18
N LYS A 212 38.51 21.34 8.28
CA LYS A 212 38.34 20.41 7.16
C LYS A 212 37.65 21.05 5.97
N ASP A 213 36.56 21.77 6.17
CA ASP A 213 35.77 22.35 5.07
C ASP A 213 36.59 23.43 4.33
N LEU A 214 37.24 24.33 5.08
CA LEU A 214 38.10 25.37 4.52
C LEU A 214 39.32 24.80 3.79
N LEU A 215 39.95 23.77 4.38
CA LEU A 215 41.07 23.07 3.76
C LEU A 215 40.64 22.28 2.53
N SER A 216 39.43 21.70 2.53
CA SER A 216 38.92 20.94 1.39
C SER A 216 38.73 21.84 0.17
N ASP A 217 38.08 23.00 0.33
CA ASP A 217 37.90 23.96 -0.78
C ASP A 217 39.25 24.46 -1.31
N TRP A 218 40.19 24.78 -0.41
CA TRP A 218 41.53 25.22 -0.81
C TRP A 218 42.32 24.11 -1.51
N LEU A 219 42.28 22.88 -0.99
CA LEU A 219 42.95 21.71 -1.58
C LEU A 219 42.32 21.34 -2.93
N ASP A 220 41.01 21.38 -3.08
CA ASP A 220 40.34 21.12 -4.37
C ASP A 220 40.71 22.18 -5.40
N SER A 221 40.72 23.46 -5.02
CA SER A 221 41.10 24.54 -5.94
C SER A 221 42.57 24.47 -6.38
N THR A 222 43.46 23.95 -5.53
CA THR A 222 44.91 23.90 -5.78
C THR A 222 45.37 22.59 -6.42
N HIS A 223 44.84 21.46 -5.94
CA HIS A 223 45.30 20.10 -6.25
C HIS A 223 44.22 19.20 -6.86
N GLY A 224 42.97 19.67 -7.00
CA GLY A 224 41.88 18.84 -7.54
C GLY A 224 42.19 18.27 -8.94
N SER A 225 42.93 19.02 -9.76
CA SER A 225 43.36 18.58 -11.10
C SER A 225 44.36 17.41 -11.11
N GLU A 226 45.04 17.16 -9.99
CA GLU A 226 46.04 16.11 -9.82
C GLU A 226 45.41 14.78 -9.36
N VAL A 227 44.11 14.80 -9.01
CA VAL A 227 43.36 13.62 -8.57
C VAL A 227 43.22 12.65 -9.75
N THR A 228 43.78 11.45 -9.60
CA THR A 228 43.71 10.37 -10.60
C THR A 228 42.96 9.15 -10.08
N ASP A 229 42.86 9.00 -8.76
CA ASP A 229 42.02 7.97 -8.14
C ASP A 229 40.58 8.45 -8.01
N ASN A 230 39.74 8.00 -8.93
CA ASN A 230 38.32 8.31 -8.95
C ASN A 230 37.48 7.31 -8.10
N SER A 231 38.10 6.43 -7.33
CA SER A 231 37.39 5.42 -6.54
C SER A 231 36.40 6.03 -5.54
N ILE A 232 36.67 7.24 -5.04
CA ILE A 232 35.78 7.98 -4.15
C ILE A 232 34.40 8.26 -4.79
N PHE A 233 34.35 8.51 -6.10
CA PHE A 233 33.12 8.74 -6.86
C PHE A 233 32.29 7.45 -7.04
N SER A 234 32.82 6.28 -6.67
CA SER A 234 32.04 5.05 -6.56
C SER A 234 31.77 4.66 -5.11
N GLN A 235 32.74 4.80 -4.21
CA GLN A 235 32.62 4.34 -2.82
C GLN A 235 31.64 5.19 -2.01
N LEU A 236 31.70 6.52 -2.15
CA LEU A 236 30.84 7.44 -1.40
C LEU A 236 29.35 7.28 -1.81
N PRO A 237 29.00 7.26 -3.12
CA PRO A 237 27.64 6.93 -3.56
C PRO A 237 27.12 5.59 -3.05
N LYS A 238 27.92 4.52 -3.16
CA LYS A 238 27.50 3.20 -2.68
C LYS A 238 27.23 3.16 -1.18
N PHE A 239 28.04 3.88 -0.40
CA PHE A 239 27.81 4.00 1.04
C PHE A 239 26.48 4.70 1.33
N TRP A 240 26.24 5.88 0.75
CA TRP A 240 25.01 6.62 1.00
C TRP A 240 23.77 5.99 0.38
N GLU A 241 23.89 5.29 -0.75
CA GLU A 241 22.82 4.46 -1.32
C GLU A 241 22.43 3.36 -0.33
N ALA A 242 23.40 2.64 0.24
CA ALA A 242 23.12 1.62 1.25
C ALA A 242 22.49 2.21 2.52
N GLU A 243 22.94 3.38 2.97
CA GLU A 243 22.32 4.07 4.11
C GLU A 243 20.90 4.57 3.79
N PHE A 244 20.66 5.05 2.57
CA PHE A 244 19.33 5.44 2.10
C PHE A 244 18.37 4.24 2.11
N HIS A 245 18.79 3.08 1.60
CA HIS A 245 17.96 1.88 1.63
C HIS A 245 17.64 1.42 3.06
N LYS A 246 18.59 1.50 3.99
CA LYS A 246 18.32 1.22 5.41
C LYS A 246 17.29 2.18 6.00
N ASP A 247 17.38 3.47 5.67
CA ASP A 247 16.41 4.47 6.13
C ASP A 247 15.02 4.21 5.53
N MET A 248 14.94 3.81 4.25
CA MET A 248 13.67 3.45 3.59
C MET A 248 13.06 2.18 4.20
N GLU A 249 13.86 1.14 4.41
CA GLU A 249 13.44 -0.09 5.08
C GLU A 249 12.92 0.19 6.48
N ALA A 250 13.64 1.00 7.27
CA ALA A 250 13.21 1.42 8.61
C ALA A 250 11.87 2.18 8.60
N LEU A 251 11.52 2.85 7.50
CA LEU A 251 10.25 3.54 7.30
C LEU A 251 9.16 2.66 6.66
N ASN A 252 9.41 1.36 6.48
CA ASN A 252 8.53 0.41 5.80
C ASN A 252 8.18 0.86 4.37
N VAL A 253 9.16 1.47 3.68
CA VAL A 253 9.08 1.82 2.27
C VAL A 253 9.48 0.60 1.45
N LEU A 254 8.65 0.22 0.49
CA LEU A 254 8.95 -0.90 -0.39
C LEU A 254 10.13 -0.57 -1.32
N PRO A 255 10.99 -1.55 -1.63
CA PRO A 255 12.00 -1.36 -2.66
C PRO A 255 11.32 -1.19 -4.04
N PRO A 256 11.90 -0.41 -4.95
CA PRO A 256 11.42 -0.35 -6.33
C PRO A 256 11.65 -1.70 -7.04
N ASP A 257 10.81 -2.02 -8.03
CA ASP A 257 10.99 -3.21 -8.87
C ASP A 257 12.32 -3.15 -9.65
N VAL A 258 12.70 -1.95 -10.08
CA VAL A 258 13.95 -1.68 -10.79
C VAL A 258 14.61 -0.44 -10.20
N LEU A 259 15.88 -0.57 -9.82
CA LEU A 259 16.72 0.54 -9.38
C LEU A 259 17.72 0.87 -10.50
N THR A 260 17.72 2.11 -10.97
CA THR A 260 18.63 2.57 -12.02
C THR A 260 19.74 3.43 -11.44
N ARG A 261 21.00 3.14 -11.78
CA ARG A 261 22.16 3.96 -11.42
C ARG A 261 22.75 4.59 -12.68
N VAL A 262 22.92 5.90 -12.68
CA VAL A 262 23.45 6.65 -13.84
C VAL A 262 24.75 6.07 -14.38
N SER A 263 25.65 5.64 -13.49
CA SER A 263 26.94 5.04 -13.86
C SER A 263 26.82 3.73 -14.63
N GLU A 264 25.69 3.04 -14.54
CA GLU A 264 25.39 1.79 -15.27
C GLU A 264 24.75 2.05 -16.64
N TYR A 265 24.23 3.26 -16.90
CA TYR A 265 23.48 3.64 -18.11
C TYR A 265 24.20 4.70 -18.98
N VAL A 266 25.50 4.93 -18.75
CA VAL A 266 26.26 5.95 -19.51
C VAL A 266 26.26 5.70 -21.03
N PRO A 267 26.44 4.46 -21.53
CA PRO A 267 26.34 4.18 -22.97
C PRO A 267 24.98 4.59 -23.55
N GLU A 268 23.88 4.20 -22.87
CA GLU A 268 22.51 4.52 -23.26
C GLU A 268 22.27 6.03 -23.25
N ILE A 269 22.81 6.75 -22.26
CA ILE A 269 22.77 8.22 -22.21
C ILE A 269 23.48 8.82 -23.44
N VAL A 270 24.66 8.32 -23.80
CA VAL A 270 25.40 8.82 -24.97
C VAL A 270 24.58 8.59 -26.25
N ASP A 271 24.00 7.42 -26.43
CA ASP A 271 23.14 7.12 -27.58
C ASP A 271 21.89 8.00 -27.59
N PHE A 272 21.30 8.27 -26.42
CA PHE A 272 20.16 9.16 -26.27
C PHE A 272 20.48 10.59 -26.69
N VAL A 273 21.61 11.12 -26.22
CA VAL A 273 22.07 12.47 -26.60
C VAL A 273 22.40 12.54 -28.10
N GLN A 274 23.05 11.51 -28.65
CA GLN A 274 23.34 11.47 -30.09
C GLN A 274 22.05 11.50 -30.90
N LYS A 275 21.03 10.76 -30.50
CA LYS A 275 19.74 10.76 -31.18
C LYS A 275 19.02 12.12 -31.10
N ILE A 276 19.06 12.81 -29.96
CA ILE A 276 18.55 14.20 -29.83
C ILE A 276 19.29 15.14 -30.79
N MET A 277 20.61 14.98 -30.94
CA MET A 277 21.41 15.76 -31.89
C MET A 277 21.06 15.45 -33.34
N ASP A 278 20.85 14.17 -33.68
CA ASP A 278 20.47 13.74 -35.03
C ASP A 278 19.10 14.26 -35.44
N ASN A 279 18.16 14.30 -34.49
CA ASN A 279 16.85 14.95 -34.64
C ASN A 279 16.95 16.49 -34.68
N GLY A 280 18.12 17.03 -34.32
CA GLY A 280 18.47 18.43 -34.49
C GLY A 280 18.20 19.31 -33.27
N TYR A 281 17.82 18.75 -32.13
CA TYR A 281 17.52 19.50 -30.90
C TYR A 281 18.71 19.68 -29.97
N GLY A 282 19.87 19.11 -30.31
CA GLY A 282 21.11 19.27 -29.55
C GLY A 282 22.25 19.85 -30.40
N TYR A 283 23.21 20.48 -29.75
CA TYR A 283 24.45 20.95 -30.39
C TYR A 283 25.67 20.80 -29.47
N ALA A 284 26.82 20.48 -30.06
CA ALA A 284 28.09 20.42 -29.35
C ALA A 284 28.76 21.80 -29.29
N SER A 285 29.40 22.11 -28.17
CA SER A 285 30.17 23.34 -27.92
C SER A 285 31.26 23.04 -26.89
N ASN A 286 32.53 23.27 -27.26
CA ASN A 286 33.71 23.06 -26.39
C ASN A 286 33.78 21.71 -25.64
N GLY A 287 33.37 20.62 -26.29
CA GLY A 287 33.37 19.28 -25.69
C GLY A 287 32.18 18.96 -24.78
N SER A 288 31.27 19.92 -24.60
CA SER A 288 29.94 19.74 -24.00
C SER A 288 28.88 19.64 -25.10
N VAL A 289 27.68 19.16 -24.74
CA VAL A 289 26.50 19.14 -25.60
C VAL A 289 25.35 19.79 -24.86
N TYR A 290 24.64 20.70 -25.54
CA TYR A 290 23.52 21.46 -25.00
C TYR A 290 22.24 21.16 -25.77
N PHE A 291 21.10 21.27 -25.09
CA PHE A 291 19.78 21.20 -25.68
C PHE A 291 19.36 22.59 -26.18
N ASP A 292 18.91 22.68 -27.43
CA ASP A 292 18.47 23.93 -28.07
C ASP A 292 16.99 24.16 -27.79
N THR A 293 16.72 24.86 -26.68
CA THR A 293 15.36 25.12 -26.20
C THR A 293 14.54 25.96 -27.18
N VAL A 294 15.19 26.88 -27.88
CA VAL A 294 14.55 27.76 -28.87
C VAL A 294 14.14 26.97 -30.11
N LYS A 295 15.01 26.09 -30.61
CA LYS A 295 14.67 25.25 -31.75
C LYS A 295 13.55 24.26 -31.42
N PHE A 296 13.60 23.62 -30.25
CA PHE A 296 12.56 22.70 -29.80
C PHE A 296 11.20 23.39 -29.70
N ALA A 297 11.13 24.56 -29.03
CA ALA A 297 9.88 25.30 -28.86
C ALA A 297 9.27 25.84 -30.17
N ASN A 298 10.09 26.04 -31.22
CA ASN A 298 9.64 26.50 -32.53
C ASN A 298 9.34 25.36 -33.53
N SER A 299 9.56 24.10 -33.14
CA SER A 299 9.32 22.95 -34.01
C SER A 299 7.85 22.50 -33.92
N GLU A 300 7.29 22.04 -35.04
CA GLU A 300 5.92 21.52 -35.06
C GLU A 300 5.80 20.30 -34.14
N GLY A 301 4.74 20.26 -33.32
CA GLY A 301 4.48 19.14 -32.40
C GLY A 301 5.19 19.22 -31.05
N HIS A 302 6.03 20.23 -30.81
CA HIS A 302 6.78 20.36 -29.56
C HIS A 302 6.43 21.64 -28.79
N CYS A 303 6.51 21.57 -27.46
CA CYS A 303 6.28 22.69 -26.56
C CYS A 303 7.22 22.57 -25.37
N TYR A 304 7.99 23.63 -25.08
CA TYR A 304 8.90 23.67 -23.94
C TYR A 304 8.22 24.34 -22.73
N GLY A 305 8.47 23.81 -21.54
CA GLY A 305 7.85 24.33 -20.31
C GLY A 305 6.38 23.92 -20.16
N LYS A 306 6.01 22.68 -20.50
CA LYS A 306 4.62 22.20 -20.40
C LYS A 306 4.11 22.17 -18.95
N LEU A 307 4.98 21.88 -17.98
CA LEU A 307 4.60 21.79 -16.57
C LEU A 307 4.52 23.19 -15.92
N VAL A 308 5.55 23.99 -16.13
CA VAL A 308 5.64 25.34 -15.55
C VAL A 308 5.95 26.39 -16.63
N PRO A 309 4.98 26.71 -17.52
CA PRO A 309 5.18 27.71 -18.59
C PRO A 309 5.66 29.07 -18.07
N GLU A 310 5.20 29.46 -16.89
CA GLU A 310 5.55 30.74 -16.24
C GLU A 310 7.00 30.82 -15.75
N ALA A 311 7.71 29.68 -15.62
CA ALA A 311 9.10 29.64 -15.20
C ALA A 311 10.10 29.66 -16.37
N VAL A 312 9.62 29.56 -17.61
CA VAL A 312 10.48 29.60 -18.80
C VAL A 312 11.18 30.96 -18.88
N GLY A 313 12.52 30.95 -18.79
CA GLY A 313 13.34 32.15 -18.76
C GLY A 313 13.74 32.64 -17.37
N ASP A 314 13.27 31.99 -16.30
CA ASP A 314 13.77 32.23 -14.94
C ASP A 314 15.22 31.75 -14.82
N GLN A 315 16.15 32.69 -14.98
CA GLN A 315 17.58 32.44 -14.94
C GLN A 315 18.04 31.84 -13.61
N ARG A 316 17.40 32.19 -12.50
CA ARG A 316 17.81 31.69 -11.19
C ARG A 316 17.43 30.22 -11.05
N ALA A 317 16.19 29.86 -11.38
CA ALA A 317 15.74 28.48 -11.33
C ALA A 317 16.51 27.58 -12.31
N LEU A 318 16.85 28.10 -13.49
CA LEU A 318 17.72 27.40 -14.45
C LEU A 318 19.13 27.18 -13.91
N GLN A 319 19.75 28.19 -13.30
CA GLN A 319 21.09 28.09 -12.70
C GLN A 319 21.12 27.10 -11.54
N GLU A 320 20.14 27.14 -10.65
CA GLU A 320 19.97 26.14 -9.56
C GLU A 320 19.84 24.73 -10.15
N GLY A 321 19.16 24.59 -11.31
CA GLY A 321 19.00 23.34 -12.06
C GLY A 321 20.26 22.82 -12.77
N GLU A 322 21.29 23.64 -12.99
CA GLU A 322 22.55 23.16 -13.58
C GLU A 322 23.51 22.60 -12.53
N GLY A 323 23.26 22.90 -11.25
CA GLY A 323 24.06 22.51 -10.09
C GLY A 323 25.14 23.54 -9.75
N ASP A 324 25.28 23.84 -8.46
CA ASP A 324 26.13 24.90 -7.89
C ASP A 324 27.60 24.87 -8.35
N LEU A 325 28.11 23.69 -8.72
CA LEU A 325 29.51 23.50 -9.16
C LEU A 325 29.77 23.84 -10.64
N SER A 326 28.75 24.23 -11.41
CA SER A 326 28.84 24.39 -12.87
C SER A 326 28.65 25.81 -13.41
N ILE A 327 28.44 26.80 -12.54
CA ILE A 327 28.27 28.21 -12.93
C ILE A 327 29.64 28.89 -13.05
N SER A 328 30.38 28.62 -14.13
CA SER A 328 31.51 29.49 -14.52
C SER A 328 31.07 30.43 -15.65
N ALA A 329 31.57 31.66 -15.63
CA ALA A 329 31.29 32.66 -16.68
C ALA A 329 31.65 32.13 -18.09
N GLU A 330 32.65 31.25 -18.17
CA GLU A 330 33.10 30.57 -19.38
C GLU A 330 32.05 29.59 -19.94
N ARG A 331 31.25 28.91 -19.11
CA ARG A 331 30.20 28.00 -19.59
C ARG A 331 28.94 28.73 -20.06
N LEU A 332 28.71 29.95 -19.56
CA LEU A 332 27.57 30.77 -19.98
C LEU A 332 27.76 31.30 -21.42
N SER A 333 29.00 31.51 -21.87
CA SER A 333 29.29 31.94 -23.25
C SER A 333 29.28 30.80 -24.27
N GLU A 334 29.24 29.54 -23.82
CA GLU A 334 29.20 28.35 -24.69
C GLU A 334 27.81 28.04 -25.25
N LYS A 335 26.77 28.61 -24.63
CA LYS A 335 25.36 28.39 -24.99
C LYS A 335 24.90 29.40 -26.05
N ARG A 336 24.07 28.95 -26.98
CA ARG A 336 23.37 29.80 -27.96
C ARG A 336 22.28 30.64 -27.29
N SER A 337 21.57 30.05 -26.33
CA SER A 337 20.55 30.70 -25.53
C SER A 337 20.84 30.51 -24.03
N PRO A 338 20.56 31.50 -23.18
CA PRO A 338 20.74 31.36 -21.73
C PRO A 338 19.83 30.28 -21.12
N ASN A 339 18.74 29.90 -21.80
CA ASN A 339 17.82 28.86 -21.35
C ASN A 339 18.28 27.44 -21.74
N ASP A 340 19.29 27.31 -22.58
CA ASP A 340 19.81 26.01 -22.98
C ASP A 340 20.48 25.34 -21.79
N PHE A 341 20.25 24.03 -21.66
CA PHE A 341 20.79 23.22 -20.57
C PHE A 341 21.67 22.10 -21.13
N ALA A 342 22.66 21.69 -20.33
CA ALA A 342 23.62 20.67 -20.75
C ALA A 342 22.98 19.27 -20.78
N LEU A 343 23.11 18.60 -21.93
CA LEU A 343 22.91 17.16 -22.10
C LEU A 343 24.16 16.38 -21.69
N TRP A 344 25.33 16.89 -22.06
CA TRP A 344 26.62 16.32 -21.72
C TRP A 344 27.58 17.43 -21.32
N LYS A 345 28.32 17.24 -20.24
CA LYS A 345 29.28 18.24 -19.73
C LYS A 345 30.70 17.70 -19.93
N ALA A 346 31.56 18.50 -20.57
CA ALA A 346 33.00 18.23 -20.55
C ALA A 346 33.48 18.19 -19.08
N SER A 347 34.22 17.12 -18.73
CA SER A 347 34.74 16.93 -17.38
C SER A 347 36.01 17.77 -17.19
N LYS A 348 36.13 18.41 -16.03
CA LYS A 348 37.39 19.06 -15.64
C LYS A 348 38.44 18.01 -15.25
N PRO A 349 39.75 18.32 -15.29
CA PRO A 349 40.78 17.45 -14.71
C PRO A 349 40.45 17.09 -13.26
N GLY A 350 40.59 15.81 -12.89
CA GLY A 350 40.24 15.30 -11.56
C GLY A 350 38.79 14.83 -11.39
N GLU A 351 37.88 15.20 -12.30
CA GLU A 351 36.49 14.71 -12.27
C GLU A 351 36.34 13.33 -12.95
N PRO A 352 35.32 12.52 -12.56
CA PRO A 352 34.97 11.32 -13.30
C PRO A 352 34.61 11.68 -14.75
N SER A 353 35.07 10.86 -15.70
CA SER A 353 34.85 11.07 -17.12
C SER A 353 34.71 9.77 -17.90
N TRP A 354 33.81 9.79 -18.87
CA TRP A 354 33.55 8.71 -19.82
C TRP A 354 33.86 9.17 -21.24
N PRO A 355 34.30 8.25 -22.12
CA PRO A 355 34.49 8.56 -23.52
C PRO A 355 33.13 8.70 -24.23
N CYS A 356 32.97 9.70 -25.08
CA CYS A 356 31.84 9.84 -25.98
C CYS A 356 32.28 10.49 -27.31
N PRO A 357 31.41 10.54 -28.34
CA PRO A 357 31.75 11.12 -29.65
C PRO A 357 32.20 12.59 -29.61
N TRP A 358 31.80 13.34 -28.57
CA TRP A 358 32.09 14.78 -28.45
C TRP A 358 33.26 15.10 -27.51
N GLY A 359 33.94 14.08 -26.99
CA GLY A 359 35.07 14.23 -26.08
C GLY A 359 34.91 13.41 -24.81
N ARG A 360 35.73 13.69 -23.79
CA ARG A 360 35.57 13.08 -22.47
C ARG A 360 34.70 13.96 -21.60
N GLY A 361 33.69 13.38 -20.95
CA GLY A 361 32.80 14.15 -20.10
C GLY A 361 31.92 13.29 -19.22
N ARG A 362 30.83 13.88 -18.75
CA ARG A 362 29.84 13.25 -17.89
C ARG A 362 28.42 13.72 -18.27
N PRO A 363 27.38 12.93 -17.94
CA PRO A 363 26.00 13.32 -18.15
C PRO A 363 25.65 14.67 -17.47
N GLY A 364 24.72 15.40 -18.07
CA GLY A 364 23.99 16.46 -17.37
C GLY A 364 22.87 15.88 -16.51
N TRP A 365 22.49 16.57 -15.43
CA TRP A 365 21.54 16.04 -14.44
C TRP A 365 20.20 15.58 -15.04
N HIS A 366 19.62 16.34 -15.99
CA HIS A 366 18.31 16.02 -16.56
C HIS A 366 18.33 14.79 -17.48
N ILE A 367 19.40 14.63 -18.28
CA ILE A 367 19.45 13.56 -19.31
C ILE A 367 19.49 12.16 -18.70
N GLU A 368 19.97 12.07 -17.46
CA GLU A 368 20.07 10.84 -16.70
C GLU A 368 18.70 10.18 -16.57
N CYS A 369 17.71 10.92 -16.07
CA CYS A 369 16.35 10.40 -15.87
C CYS A 369 15.66 10.08 -17.20
N SER A 370 15.76 10.98 -18.19
CA SER A 370 15.19 10.79 -19.54
C SER A 370 15.69 9.49 -20.20
N ALA A 371 17.00 9.28 -20.20
CA ALA A 371 17.59 8.11 -20.84
C ALA A 371 17.29 6.81 -20.09
N MET A 372 17.41 6.80 -18.76
CA MET A 372 17.12 5.61 -17.95
C MET A 372 15.64 5.23 -18.04
N ALA A 373 14.73 6.18 -17.85
CA ALA A 373 13.29 5.93 -17.92
C ALA A 373 12.84 5.59 -19.36
N GLY A 374 13.35 6.30 -20.37
CA GLY A 374 13.07 6.02 -21.77
C GLY A 374 13.57 4.63 -22.22
N THR A 375 14.71 4.17 -21.71
CA THR A 375 15.24 2.82 -22.00
C THR A 375 14.34 1.72 -21.42
N LEU A 376 13.82 1.91 -20.21
CA LEU A 376 13.02 0.88 -19.52
C LEU A 376 11.54 0.91 -19.90
N LEU A 377 10.96 2.11 -20.05
CA LEU A 377 9.52 2.31 -20.22
C LEU A 377 9.15 2.70 -21.65
N GLY A 378 10.11 3.10 -22.47
CA GLY A 378 9.92 3.44 -23.88
C GLY A 378 9.40 4.85 -24.11
N ALA A 379 8.70 5.00 -25.24
CA ALA A 379 8.28 6.31 -25.78
C ALA A 379 7.13 6.98 -25.00
N SER A 380 6.48 6.27 -24.08
CA SER A 380 5.43 6.83 -23.23
C SER A 380 5.29 6.03 -21.93
N MET A 381 5.04 6.71 -20.81
CA MET A 381 4.74 6.10 -19.51
C MET A 381 3.47 6.67 -18.88
N ASP A 382 2.86 5.92 -17.96
CA ASP A 382 1.66 6.36 -17.26
C ASP A 382 1.98 7.46 -16.25
N ILE A 383 2.88 7.19 -15.30
CA ILE A 383 3.14 8.06 -14.16
C ILE A 383 4.62 8.43 -14.08
N HIS A 384 4.89 9.72 -13.90
CA HIS A 384 6.20 10.23 -13.52
C HIS A 384 6.09 11.03 -12.21
N GLY A 385 6.90 10.66 -11.22
CA GLY A 385 6.83 11.17 -9.86
C GLY A 385 8.08 11.95 -9.42
N GLY A 386 7.90 12.96 -8.57
CA GLY A 386 9.01 13.68 -7.95
C GLY A 386 8.60 14.61 -6.81
N GLY A 387 9.57 15.30 -6.22
CA GLY A 387 9.32 16.45 -5.36
C GLY A 387 8.80 17.63 -6.16
N PHE A 388 8.03 18.53 -5.53
CA PHE A 388 7.50 19.75 -6.17
C PHE A 388 8.57 20.61 -6.85
N ASP A 389 9.79 20.64 -6.30
CA ASP A 389 10.95 21.35 -6.82
C ASP A 389 11.52 20.75 -8.10
N LEU A 390 11.23 19.48 -8.39
CA LEU A 390 11.65 18.86 -9.65
C LEU A 390 10.77 19.27 -10.83
N ARG A 391 9.60 19.91 -10.60
CA ARG A 391 8.71 20.37 -11.69
C ARG A 391 9.45 21.24 -12.71
N PHE A 392 10.25 22.17 -12.21
CA PHE A 392 11.09 23.03 -13.03
C PHE A 392 12.44 23.28 -12.34
N PRO A 393 13.55 23.22 -13.07
CA PRO A 393 13.63 22.90 -14.50
C PRO A 393 13.66 21.39 -14.80
N HIS A 394 13.79 20.52 -13.79
CA HIS A 394 14.17 19.12 -14.00
C HIS A 394 13.19 18.34 -14.90
N HIS A 395 11.92 18.19 -14.53
CA HIS A 395 10.94 17.41 -15.29
C HIS A 395 10.51 18.08 -16.59
N ASP A 396 10.48 19.42 -16.65
CA ASP A 396 10.26 20.13 -17.93
C ASP A 396 11.40 19.84 -18.92
N ASN A 397 12.65 19.77 -18.44
CA ASN A 397 13.79 19.39 -19.27
C ASN A 397 13.75 17.91 -19.66
N GLU A 398 13.29 17.02 -18.76
CA GLU A 398 13.13 15.60 -19.08
C GLU A 398 12.07 15.36 -20.16
N LEU A 399 10.94 16.06 -20.08
CA LEU A 399 9.92 16.06 -21.11
C LEU A 399 10.52 16.49 -22.45
N ALA A 400 11.19 17.64 -22.48
CA ALA A 400 11.78 18.17 -23.70
C ALA A 400 12.81 17.20 -24.32
N GLN A 401 13.68 16.62 -23.49
CA GLN A 401 14.68 15.64 -23.94
C GLN A 401 14.04 14.38 -24.52
N SER A 402 13.05 13.82 -23.82
CA SER A 402 12.43 12.56 -24.21
C SER A 402 11.53 12.71 -25.42
N GLU A 403 10.75 13.79 -25.48
CA GLU A 403 9.93 14.14 -26.63
C GLU A 403 10.78 14.43 -27.88
N ALA A 404 11.92 15.12 -27.71
CA ALA A 404 12.90 15.33 -28.77
C ALA A 404 13.57 14.02 -29.22
N TYR A 405 13.78 13.05 -28.33
CA TYR A 405 14.36 11.75 -28.68
C TYR A 405 13.37 10.88 -29.45
N PHE A 406 12.12 10.81 -28.98
CA PHE A 406 11.07 9.94 -29.54
C PHE A 406 10.26 10.59 -30.67
N GLU A 407 10.47 11.88 -30.98
CA GLU A 407 9.66 12.65 -31.94
C GLU A 407 8.15 12.56 -31.61
N ASN A 408 7.79 12.79 -30.34
CA ASN A 408 6.41 12.78 -29.88
C ASN A 408 6.13 13.92 -28.89
N ASP A 409 4.87 14.07 -28.46
CA ASP A 409 4.41 15.14 -27.55
C ASP A 409 3.79 14.61 -26.24
N CYS A 410 3.92 13.31 -25.98
CA CYS A 410 3.21 12.61 -24.89
C CYS A 410 4.08 11.51 -24.25
N TRP A 411 5.26 11.90 -23.78
CA TRP A 411 6.16 10.98 -23.07
C TRP A 411 5.60 10.57 -21.70
N VAL A 412 4.90 11.46 -21.00
CA VAL A 412 4.29 11.18 -19.68
C VAL A 412 2.83 11.63 -19.68
N ARG A 413 1.94 10.78 -19.16
CA ARG A 413 0.50 11.09 -19.06
C ARG A 413 0.12 11.79 -17.76
N TYR A 414 0.65 11.33 -16.63
CA TYR A 414 0.33 11.84 -15.31
C TYR A 414 1.60 12.20 -14.53
N PHE A 415 1.74 13.48 -14.18
CA PHE A 415 2.81 13.95 -13.30
C PHE A 415 2.33 14.14 -11.87
N LEU A 416 2.93 13.37 -10.94
CA LEU A 416 2.64 13.44 -9.51
C LEU A 416 3.79 14.11 -8.77
N HIS A 417 3.54 15.30 -8.21
CA HIS A 417 4.54 16.05 -7.45
C HIS A 417 4.17 16.18 -5.98
N THR A 418 5.00 15.62 -5.10
CA THR A 418 4.77 15.67 -3.65
C THR A 418 5.13 17.05 -3.11
N GLY A 419 4.29 17.61 -2.25
CA GLY A 419 4.52 18.92 -1.67
C GLY A 419 5.74 18.98 -0.74
N HIS A 420 6.27 20.18 -0.53
CA HIS A 420 7.46 20.38 0.30
C HIS A 420 7.24 20.05 1.77
N LEU A 421 8.30 19.66 2.46
CA LEU A 421 8.34 19.64 3.92
C LEU A 421 9.01 20.94 4.41
N THR A 422 8.35 21.67 5.31
CA THR A 422 8.88 22.87 5.95
C THR A 422 9.11 22.64 7.44
N ILE A 423 10.00 23.42 8.04
CA ILE A 423 10.11 23.58 9.49
C ILE A 423 9.96 25.06 9.79
N ALA A 424 8.97 25.41 10.63
CA ALA A 424 8.65 26.79 10.98
C ALA A 424 8.41 27.66 9.72
N GLY A 425 7.76 27.09 8.70
CA GLY A 425 7.47 27.76 7.43
C GLY A 425 8.65 27.87 6.44
N CYS A 426 9.87 27.49 6.84
CA CYS A 426 11.04 27.48 5.94
C CYS A 426 11.18 26.12 5.26
N LYS A 427 11.47 26.10 3.94
CA LYS A 427 11.78 24.87 3.20
C LYS A 427 12.91 24.12 3.92
N MET A 428 12.70 22.83 4.18
CA MET A 428 13.76 21.97 4.67
C MET A 428 14.73 21.66 3.52
N SER A 429 16.00 22.05 3.66
CA SER A 429 17.02 21.71 2.65
C SER A 429 18.41 21.62 3.27
N LYS A 430 19.30 20.90 2.59
CA LYS A 430 20.72 20.81 2.96
C LYS A 430 21.41 22.17 2.84
N SER A 431 21.12 22.93 1.78
CA SER A 431 21.70 24.26 1.54
C SER A 431 21.34 25.27 2.64
N LEU A 432 20.11 25.22 3.18
CA LEU A 432 19.70 26.05 4.31
C LEU A 432 20.14 25.51 5.68
N LYS A 433 20.86 24.37 5.74
CA LYS A 433 21.32 23.69 6.96
C LYS A 433 20.24 23.48 8.03
N ASN A 434 18.96 23.43 7.62
CA ASN A 434 17.80 23.37 8.50
C ASN A 434 17.04 22.02 8.39
N PHE A 435 17.76 20.94 8.07
CA PHE A 435 17.17 19.63 7.84
C PHE A 435 17.31 18.68 9.04
N ILE A 436 16.35 17.76 9.14
CA ILE A 436 16.35 16.67 10.11
C ILE A 436 16.56 15.37 9.35
N THR A 437 17.61 14.61 9.70
CA THR A 437 17.86 13.29 9.11
C THR A 437 16.76 12.31 9.51
N ILE A 438 16.51 11.30 8.68
CA ILE A 438 15.52 10.25 9.00
C ILE A 438 15.90 9.55 10.32
N LYS A 439 17.18 9.25 10.52
CA LYS A 439 17.70 8.64 11.75
C LYS A 439 17.44 9.50 12.98
N ASP A 440 17.64 10.81 12.91
CA ASP A 440 17.39 11.70 14.05
C ASP A 440 15.90 11.82 14.37
N ALA A 441 15.03 11.77 13.36
CA ALA A 441 13.59 11.70 13.57
C ALA A 441 13.19 10.36 14.23
N LEU A 442 13.78 9.24 13.78
CA LEU A 442 13.51 7.91 14.32
C LEU A 442 14.01 7.70 15.76
N LYS A 443 14.98 8.50 16.23
CA LYS A 443 15.36 8.53 17.65
C LYS A 443 14.26 9.08 18.56
N LYS A 444 13.36 9.93 18.02
CA LYS A 444 12.30 10.60 18.79
C LYS A 444 10.92 9.96 18.59
N HIS A 445 10.66 9.45 17.39
CA HIS A 445 9.36 8.92 16.99
C HIS A 445 9.54 7.60 16.25
N SER A 446 8.56 6.69 16.38
CA SER A 446 8.60 5.46 15.59
C SER A 446 8.31 5.74 14.11
N ALA A 447 8.76 4.86 13.22
CA ALA A 447 8.49 4.95 11.79
C ALA A 447 6.99 5.07 11.49
N ARG A 448 6.16 4.29 12.18
CA ARG A 448 4.70 4.37 12.11
C ARG A 448 4.16 5.76 12.47
N GLN A 449 4.70 6.42 13.49
CA GLN A 449 4.26 7.76 13.90
C GLN A 449 4.57 8.81 12.84
N LEU A 450 5.79 8.77 12.29
CA LEU A 450 6.18 9.64 11.18
C LEU A 450 5.27 9.40 9.96
N ARG A 451 4.95 8.15 9.68
CA ARG A 451 4.10 7.75 8.56
C ARG A 451 2.65 8.21 8.73
N LEU A 452 2.06 8.02 9.91
CA LEU A 452 0.74 8.57 10.24
C LEU A 452 0.74 10.09 10.11
N ALA A 453 1.79 10.78 10.55
CA ALA A 453 1.92 12.22 10.38
C ALA A 453 1.92 12.63 8.90
N PHE A 454 2.50 11.85 7.99
CA PHE A 454 2.42 12.15 6.56
C PHE A 454 1.02 11.87 5.97
N LEU A 455 0.41 10.75 6.34
CA LEU A 455 -0.89 10.32 5.81
C LEU A 455 -2.04 11.25 6.23
N MET A 456 -1.92 11.92 7.38
CA MET A 456 -2.90 12.89 7.87
C MET A 456 -2.90 14.21 7.08
N HIS A 457 -2.00 14.37 6.11
CA HIS A 457 -1.91 15.55 5.25
C HIS A 457 -1.96 15.14 3.77
N ALA A 458 -2.54 16.00 2.94
CA ALA A 458 -2.58 15.77 1.51
C ALA A 458 -1.14 15.66 0.94
N TRP A 459 -0.87 14.63 0.16
CA TRP A 459 0.46 14.35 -0.39
C TRP A 459 0.98 15.49 -1.29
N LYS A 460 0.08 16.17 -2.02
CA LYS A 460 0.42 17.25 -2.96
C LYS A 460 0.73 18.60 -2.29
N ASP A 461 0.27 18.81 -1.06
CA ASP A 461 0.34 20.11 -0.39
C ASP A 461 1.61 20.26 0.46
N THR A 462 2.03 21.46 0.79
CA THR A 462 3.15 21.68 1.72
C THR A 462 2.78 21.23 3.14
N LEU A 463 3.68 20.51 3.80
CA LEU A 463 3.53 20.05 5.19
C LEU A 463 4.54 20.77 6.07
N ASP A 464 4.07 21.43 7.12
CA ASP A 464 4.95 21.94 8.17
C ASP A 464 5.18 20.88 9.24
N TYR A 465 6.43 20.45 9.37
CA TYR A 465 6.86 19.51 10.40
C TYR A 465 7.04 20.24 11.72
N SER A 466 6.19 19.92 12.69
CA SER A 466 6.16 20.55 14.00
C SER A 466 5.81 19.55 15.09
N SER A 467 6.01 19.94 16.36
CA SER A 467 5.56 19.16 17.51
C SER A 467 4.05 18.88 17.47
N ASN A 468 3.24 19.85 17.03
CA ASN A 468 1.78 19.71 16.93
C ASN A 468 1.37 18.69 15.86
N THR A 469 2.08 18.67 14.73
CA THR A 469 1.90 17.69 13.65
C THR A 469 2.15 16.28 14.20
N MET A 470 3.23 16.10 14.95
CA MET A 470 3.56 14.82 15.57
C MET A 470 2.60 14.43 16.70
N GLU A 471 2.14 15.39 17.50
CA GLU A 471 1.17 15.12 18.57
C GLU A 471 -0.14 14.57 18.00
N SER A 472 -0.62 15.12 16.88
CA SER A 472 -1.82 14.64 16.19
C SER A 472 -1.66 13.17 15.76
N ALA A 473 -0.51 12.81 15.20
CA ALA A 473 -0.21 11.43 14.82
C ALA A 473 -0.11 10.49 16.03
N LEU A 474 0.52 10.94 17.12
CA LEU A 474 0.62 10.20 18.38
C LEU A 474 -0.77 9.95 19.01
N GLN A 475 -1.66 10.93 18.98
CA GLN A 475 -3.02 10.79 19.48
C GLN A 475 -3.82 9.83 18.61
N TYR A 476 -3.67 9.91 17.28
CA TYR A 476 -4.34 9.02 16.34
C TYR A 476 -3.89 7.55 16.52
N GLU A 477 -2.58 7.32 16.65
CA GLU A 477 -2.03 5.99 16.94
C GLU A 477 -2.58 5.44 18.26
N ARG A 478 -2.52 6.22 19.35
CA ARG A 478 -3.04 5.82 20.67
C ARG A 478 -4.51 5.44 20.60
N PHE A 479 -5.31 6.24 19.90
CA PHE A 479 -6.74 6.00 19.70
C PHE A 479 -7.03 4.67 18.98
N LEU A 480 -6.33 4.40 17.87
CA LEU A 480 -6.49 3.14 17.15
C LEU A 480 -5.95 1.94 17.93
N ASN A 481 -4.80 2.10 18.59
CA ASN A 481 -4.20 1.04 19.38
C ASN A 481 -5.13 0.59 20.50
N GLU A 482 -5.75 1.54 21.20
CA GLU A 482 -6.71 1.26 22.26
C GLU A 482 -7.92 0.46 21.73
N PHE A 483 -8.44 0.83 20.56
CA PHE A 483 -9.49 0.05 19.90
C PHE A 483 -9.04 -1.39 19.59
N PHE A 484 -7.86 -1.57 18.99
CA PHE A 484 -7.35 -2.91 18.68
C PHE A 484 -7.15 -3.76 19.93
N LEU A 485 -6.60 -3.19 21.00
CA LEU A 485 -6.41 -3.89 22.27
C LEU A 485 -7.73 -4.35 22.89
N ASN A 486 -8.76 -3.50 22.84
CA ASN A 486 -10.10 -3.85 23.33
C ASN A 486 -10.75 -4.97 22.49
N VAL A 487 -10.59 -4.94 21.15
CA VAL A 487 -11.06 -6.02 20.28
C VAL A 487 -10.29 -7.32 20.55
N LYS A 488 -8.96 -7.26 20.70
CA LYS A 488 -8.14 -8.45 21.05
C LYS A 488 -8.58 -9.07 22.36
N ASP A 489 -8.84 -8.26 23.38
CA ASP A 489 -9.33 -8.74 24.67
C ASP A 489 -10.71 -9.41 24.56
N LEU A 490 -11.63 -8.77 23.85
CA LEU A 490 -12.94 -9.34 23.55
C LEU A 490 -12.83 -10.69 22.80
N LEU A 491 -11.88 -10.81 21.87
CA LEU A 491 -11.63 -12.03 21.12
C LEU A 491 -10.95 -13.13 21.94
N ARG A 492 -10.27 -12.81 23.04
CA ARG A 492 -9.67 -13.78 23.97
C ARG A 492 -10.66 -14.38 24.95
N ALA A 493 -11.74 -13.68 25.28
CA ALA A 493 -12.73 -14.19 26.24
C ALA A 493 -13.28 -15.56 25.78
N PRO A 494 -13.45 -16.56 26.66
CA PRO A 494 -14.01 -17.85 26.27
C PRO A 494 -15.42 -17.67 25.69
N GLY A 495 -15.63 -18.23 24.51
CA GLY A 495 -16.91 -18.27 23.81
C GLY A 495 -17.34 -19.72 23.62
N ASP A 496 -18.61 -20.01 23.89
CA ASP A 496 -19.19 -21.33 23.60
C ASP A 496 -19.19 -21.56 22.07
N VAL A 497 -19.03 -22.80 21.60
CA VAL A 497 -18.95 -23.09 20.14
C VAL A 497 -20.24 -22.65 19.42
N THR A 498 -21.38 -22.68 20.12
CA THR A 498 -22.67 -22.16 19.66
C THR A 498 -22.81 -20.63 19.74
N GLY A 499 -21.97 -19.97 20.55
CA GLY A 499 -21.94 -18.51 20.73
C GLY A 499 -21.06 -17.76 19.71
N GLN A 500 -20.45 -18.46 18.75
CA GLN A 500 -19.67 -17.82 17.69
C GLN A 500 -20.54 -17.06 16.68
N PHE A 501 -21.81 -17.46 16.55
CA PHE A 501 -22.77 -16.85 15.62
C PHE A 501 -23.94 -16.25 16.40
N GLU A 502 -23.71 -15.05 16.93
CA GLU A 502 -24.76 -14.29 17.61
C GLU A 502 -25.73 -13.67 16.59
N LYS A 503 -27.03 -13.78 16.89
CA LYS A 503 -28.08 -13.11 16.11
C LYS A 503 -27.86 -11.59 16.16
N TRP A 504 -27.91 -10.95 14.99
CA TRP A 504 -27.88 -9.50 14.92
C TRP A 504 -29.20 -8.91 15.40
N GLU A 505 -29.10 -7.98 16.34
CA GLU A 505 -30.20 -7.09 16.71
C GLU A 505 -30.12 -5.81 15.86
N ARG A 506 -30.91 -4.81 16.25
CA ARG A 506 -30.97 -3.53 15.55
C ARG A 506 -29.61 -2.83 15.60
N GLU A 507 -28.95 -2.85 16.75
CA GLU A 507 -27.66 -2.20 16.98
C GLU A 507 -26.54 -2.82 16.14
N GLU A 508 -26.46 -4.15 16.00
CA GLU A 508 -25.48 -4.79 15.09
C GLU A 508 -25.77 -4.47 13.63
N THR A 509 -27.05 -4.44 13.26
CA THR A 509 -27.45 -4.11 11.88
C THR A 509 -27.08 -2.67 11.53
N GLU A 510 -27.31 -1.73 12.46
CA GLU A 510 -26.92 -0.32 12.33
C GLU A 510 -25.39 -0.15 12.27
N LEU A 511 -24.64 -0.84 13.14
CA LEU A 511 -23.17 -0.79 13.13
C LEU A 511 -22.60 -1.42 11.84
N ASN A 512 -23.14 -2.56 11.39
CA ASN A 512 -22.70 -3.19 10.15
C ASN A 512 -23.00 -2.31 8.94
N LYS A 513 -24.19 -1.68 8.88
CA LYS A 513 -24.49 -0.70 7.84
C LYS A 513 -23.47 0.44 7.87
N CYS A 514 -23.20 1.01 9.04
CA CYS A 514 -22.19 2.05 9.21
C CYS A 514 -20.79 1.57 8.76
N PHE A 515 -20.42 0.32 9.04
CA PHE A 515 -19.16 -0.26 8.58
C PHE A 515 -19.05 -0.26 7.05
N TYR A 516 -20.07 -0.72 6.33
CA TYR A 516 -20.05 -0.69 4.86
C TYR A 516 -20.13 0.72 4.28
N ASP A 517 -20.92 1.61 4.87
CA ASP A 517 -20.99 3.02 4.47
C ASP A 517 -19.62 3.71 4.62
N LYS A 518 -18.93 3.48 5.75
CA LYS A 518 -17.58 4.00 6.00
C LYS A 518 -16.52 3.35 5.11
N LYS A 519 -16.65 2.06 4.81
CA LYS A 519 -15.77 1.38 3.85
C LYS A 519 -15.91 1.98 2.43
N ALA A 520 -17.14 2.27 2.00
CA ALA A 520 -17.39 2.95 0.74
C ALA A 520 -16.82 4.38 0.73
N ALA A 521 -17.02 5.15 1.81
CA ALA A 521 -16.47 6.50 1.94
C ALA A 521 -14.93 6.53 1.92
N VAL A 522 -14.27 5.57 2.58
CA VAL A 522 -12.81 5.41 2.52
C VAL A 522 -12.36 5.12 1.08
N HIS A 523 -13.05 4.23 0.38
CA HIS A 523 -12.73 3.92 -1.03
C HIS A 523 -12.93 5.13 -1.94
N GLU A 524 -14.01 5.89 -1.76
CA GLU A 524 -14.29 7.13 -2.51
C GLU A 524 -13.21 8.19 -2.27
N ALA A 525 -12.79 8.40 -1.02
CA ALA A 525 -11.70 9.31 -0.67
C ALA A 525 -10.38 8.90 -1.34
N LEU A 526 -10.07 7.61 -1.38
CA LEU A 526 -8.87 7.11 -2.05
C LEU A 526 -8.95 7.20 -3.58
N CYS A 527 -10.14 7.08 -4.16
CA CYS A 527 -10.35 7.36 -5.58
C CYS A 527 -10.24 8.85 -5.90
N ASP A 528 -10.51 9.74 -4.95
CA ASP A 528 -10.34 11.18 -5.14
C ASP A 528 -8.94 11.65 -4.78
N ASN A 529 -7.99 11.45 -5.70
CA ASN A 529 -6.61 11.89 -5.55
C ASN A 529 -5.88 11.26 -4.36
N VAL A 530 -6.26 10.04 -3.99
CA VAL A 530 -5.64 9.27 -2.91
C VAL A 530 -5.65 10.08 -1.62
N ASP A 531 -6.84 10.56 -1.24
CA ASP A 531 -7.04 11.36 -0.05
C ASP A 531 -6.94 10.49 1.22
N THR A 532 -5.69 10.26 1.65
CA THR A 532 -5.38 9.49 2.86
C THR A 532 -5.85 10.21 4.11
N ARG A 533 -5.97 11.54 4.10
CA ARG A 533 -6.45 12.31 5.25
C ARG A 533 -7.91 12.00 5.50
N THR A 534 -8.77 12.17 4.48
CA THR A 534 -10.19 11.86 4.62
C THR A 534 -10.40 10.38 4.89
N ALA A 535 -9.62 9.48 4.27
CA ALA A 535 -9.66 8.06 4.60
C ALA A 535 -9.39 7.78 6.09
N LEU A 536 -8.38 8.41 6.69
CA LEU A 536 -8.07 8.29 8.11
C LEU A 536 -9.16 8.90 9.01
N GLU A 537 -9.78 10.01 8.59
CA GLU A 537 -10.91 10.62 9.30
C GLU A 537 -12.13 9.68 9.32
N GLU A 538 -12.45 9.04 8.19
CA GLU A 538 -13.52 8.05 8.08
C GLU A 538 -13.23 6.77 8.90
N MET A 539 -11.98 6.30 8.90
CA MET A 539 -11.53 5.21 9.79
C MET A 539 -11.70 5.56 11.27
N ARG A 540 -11.36 6.80 11.67
CA ARG A 540 -11.54 7.29 13.04
C ARG A 540 -13.02 7.37 13.42
N ALA A 541 -13.86 7.83 12.51
CA ALA A 541 -15.31 7.88 12.71
C ALA A 541 -15.88 6.46 12.91
N LEU A 542 -15.44 5.48 12.12
CA LEU A 542 -15.83 4.08 12.27
C LEU A 542 -15.45 3.52 13.65
N VAL A 543 -14.22 3.72 14.09
CA VAL A 543 -13.77 3.30 15.43
C VAL A 543 -14.58 3.97 16.54
N SER A 544 -14.92 5.25 16.38
CA SER A 544 -15.75 5.98 17.34
C SER A 544 -17.14 5.35 17.46
N GLN A 545 -17.75 4.93 16.34
CA GLN A 545 -19.02 4.20 16.36
C GLN A 545 -18.91 2.83 17.03
N CYS A 546 -17.83 2.09 16.79
CA CYS A 546 -17.57 0.82 17.49
C CYS A 546 -17.43 1.00 19.01
N ASN A 547 -16.76 2.07 19.44
CA ASN A 547 -16.59 2.39 20.86
C ASN A 547 -17.93 2.76 21.52
N LEU A 548 -18.77 3.56 20.84
CA LEU A 548 -20.12 3.88 21.31
C LEU A 548 -21.00 2.63 21.43
N TYR A 549 -20.97 1.77 20.42
CA TYR A 549 -21.67 0.48 20.43
C TYR A 549 -21.22 -0.41 21.60
N THR A 550 -19.90 -0.53 21.79
CA THR A 550 -19.31 -1.32 22.88
C THR A 550 -19.70 -0.77 24.25
N ALA A 551 -19.67 0.55 24.43
CA ALA A 551 -20.09 1.21 25.65
C ALA A 551 -21.58 1.01 25.94
N ALA A 552 -22.45 1.14 24.93
CA ALA A 552 -23.89 0.90 25.05
C ALA A 552 -24.21 -0.55 25.46
N ARG A 553 -23.55 -1.53 24.82
CA ARG A 553 -23.66 -2.95 25.19
C ARG A 553 -23.19 -3.21 26.62
N LYS A 554 -22.04 -2.64 27.02
CA LYS A 554 -21.51 -2.74 28.40
C LYS A 554 -22.48 -2.14 29.43
N ALA A 555 -23.06 -0.97 29.15
CA ALA A 555 -24.05 -0.33 30.02
C ALA A 555 -25.31 -1.19 30.17
N ALA A 556 -25.74 -1.87 29.11
CA ALA A 556 -26.84 -2.83 29.13
C ALA A 556 -26.47 -4.20 29.72
N ARG A 557 -25.24 -4.39 30.23
CA ARG A 557 -24.67 -5.68 30.69
C ARG A 557 -24.77 -6.79 29.65
N ARG A 558 -24.68 -6.44 28.37
CA ARG A 558 -24.65 -7.35 27.22
C ARG A 558 -23.24 -7.41 26.65
N ARG A 559 -22.90 -8.56 26.06
CA ARG A 559 -21.63 -8.70 25.34
C ARG A 559 -21.75 -8.05 23.95
N PRO A 560 -20.73 -7.30 23.49
CA PRO A 560 -20.65 -6.84 22.10
C PRO A 560 -20.44 -8.02 21.15
N ASN A 561 -20.95 -7.89 19.92
CA ASN A 561 -20.78 -8.89 18.87
C ASN A 561 -19.31 -8.96 18.44
N ARG A 562 -18.69 -10.10 18.73
CA ARG A 562 -17.25 -10.35 18.54
C ARG A 562 -16.86 -10.36 17.08
N ALA A 563 -17.64 -11.04 16.24
CA ALA A 563 -17.34 -11.22 14.82
C ALA A 563 -17.44 -9.89 14.05
N LEU A 564 -18.41 -9.05 14.39
CA LEU A 564 -18.59 -7.73 13.78
C LEU A 564 -17.41 -6.81 14.12
N LEU A 565 -17.03 -6.71 15.40
CA LEU A 565 -15.88 -5.90 15.82
C LEU A 565 -14.55 -6.43 15.26
N ALA A 566 -14.39 -7.76 15.16
CA ALA A 566 -13.23 -8.37 14.50
C ALA A 566 -13.17 -8.01 13.01
N SER A 567 -14.30 -8.03 12.31
CA SER A 567 -14.36 -7.67 10.89
C SER A 567 -13.93 -6.22 10.66
N VAL A 568 -14.39 -5.30 11.52
CA VAL A 568 -13.95 -3.90 11.49
C VAL A 568 -12.45 -3.79 11.79
N ALA A 569 -11.95 -4.44 12.84
CA ALA A 569 -10.54 -4.40 13.20
C ALA A 569 -9.64 -4.97 12.09
N ASN A 570 -10.05 -6.07 11.44
CA ASN A 570 -9.32 -6.65 10.30
C ASN A 570 -9.28 -5.69 9.11
N TYR A 571 -10.40 -5.04 8.79
CA TYR A 571 -10.43 -4.03 7.73
C TYR A 571 -9.50 -2.85 8.04
N LEU A 572 -9.55 -2.30 9.25
CA LEU A 572 -8.67 -1.20 9.65
C LEU A 572 -7.19 -1.62 9.63
N THR A 573 -6.89 -2.86 10.06
CA THR A 573 -5.55 -3.42 9.98
C THR A 573 -5.08 -3.52 8.53
N HIS A 574 -5.94 -4.00 7.62
CA HIS A 574 -5.67 -4.07 6.19
C HIS A 574 -5.36 -2.69 5.60
N MET A 575 -6.18 -1.68 5.90
CA MET A 575 -5.94 -0.31 5.45
C MET A 575 -4.62 0.27 5.97
N LEU A 576 -4.28 0.02 7.23
CA LEU A 576 -3.00 0.47 7.80
C LEU A 576 -1.79 -0.28 7.21
N LYS A 577 -1.95 -1.53 6.75
CA LYS A 577 -0.92 -2.27 6.00
C LYS A 577 -0.73 -1.69 4.60
N ILE A 578 -1.81 -1.38 3.89
CA ILE A 578 -1.79 -0.66 2.61
C ILE A 578 -1.06 0.67 2.78
N PHE A 579 -1.45 1.44 3.80
CA PHE A 579 -0.79 2.70 4.09
C PHE A 579 0.62 2.54 4.64
N GLY A 580 1.15 1.33 4.83
CA GLY A 580 2.50 1.04 5.34
C GLY A 580 2.73 1.40 6.81
N ALA A 581 1.68 1.73 7.56
CA ALA A 581 1.75 2.01 9.00
C ALA A 581 1.85 0.73 9.86
N ILE A 582 1.54 -0.43 9.27
CA ILE A 582 1.69 -1.77 9.87
C ILE A 582 2.54 -2.64 8.93
N GLU A 583 3.48 -3.39 9.49
CA GLU A 583 4.26 -4.42 8.80
C GLU A 583 3.39 -5.65 8.49
N GLU A 584 3.68 -6.38 7.41
CA GLU A 584 2.78 -7.42 6.89
C GLU A 584 2.51 -8.57 7.88
N GLU A 585 3.41 -8.81 8.83
CA GLU A 585 3.36 -9.94 9.77
C GLU A 585 2.28 -9.83 10.87
N SER A 586 1.69 -8.65 11.12
CA SER A 586 0.72 -8.50 12.21
C SER A 586 -0.67 -9.07 11.84
N PRO A 587 -1.25 -10.00 12.62
CA PRO A 587 -2.56 -10.58 12.32
C PRO A 587 -3.72 -9.61 12.57
N LEU A 588 -3.64 -8.76 13.60
CA LEU A 588 -4.67 -7.79 13.95
C LEU A 588 -4.06 -6.62 14.73
N GLY A 589 -4.31 -5.40 14.24
CA GLY A 589 -3.83 -4.17 14.85
C GLY A 589 -2.31 -4.03 14.83
N PHE A 590 -1.81 -3.15 15.69
CA PHE A 590 -0.39 -2.87 15.79
C PHE A 590 0.38 -4.05 16.44
N PRO A 591 1.57 -4.39 15.90
CA PRO A 591 2.41 -5.43 16.50
C PRO A 591 2.96 -4.98 17.86
N VAL A 592 3.20 -5.95 18.74
CA VAL A 592 3.83 -5.74 20.05
C VAL A 592 5.18 -6.46 20.04
N GLY A 593 6.28 -5.71 20.12
CA GLY A 593 7.65 -6.23 20.08
C GLY A 593 8.54 -5.53 19.05
N ALA A 594 9.82 -5.89 19.02
CA ALA A 594 10.77 -5.40 18.03
C ALA A 594 10.52 -6.01 16.63
N PRO A 595 10.81 -5.28 15.54
CA PRO A 595 10.67 -5.79 14.17
C PRO A 595 11.43 -7.12 13.97
N GLY A 596 10.80 -8.09 13.29
CA GLY A 596 11.44 -9.36 12.90
C GLY A 596 11.32 -10.53 13.89
N THR A 597 10.46 -10.45 14.90
CA THR A 597 10.18 -11.58 15.80
C THR A 597 9.01 -12.41 15.25
N SER A 598 9.29 -13.51 14.53
CA SER A 598 8.26 -14.33 13.85
C SER A 598 7.28 -15.07 14.79
N LEU A 599 7.62 -15.16 16.08
CA LEU A 599 6.75 -15.70 17.11
C LEU A 599 5.91 -14.57 17.69
N SER A 600 4.58 -14.68 17.59
CA SER A 600 3.65 -13.77 18.26
C SER A 600 3.91 -13.83 19.78
N LEU A 601 4.68 -12.86 20.28
CA LEU A 601 4.96 -12.66 21.72
C LEU A 601 3.66 -12.73 22.53
N GLU A 602 2.60 -12.15 21.98
CA GLU A 602 1.24 -12.19 22.52
C GLU A 602 0.75 -13.63 22.73
N SER A 603 0.83 -14.51 21.72
CA SER A 603 0.39 -15.91 21.86
C SER A 603 1.15 -16.70 22.93
N THR A 604 2.44 -16.40 23.13
CA THR A 604 3.29 -17.11 24.09
C THR A 604 3.08 -16.62 25.52
N VAL A 605 2.97 -15.30 25.72
CA VAL A 605 2.98 -14.68 27.06
C VAL A 605 1.57 -14.57 27.65
N MET A 606 0.53 -14.45 26.82
CA MET A 606 -0.83 -14.20 27.32
C MET A 606 -1.40 -15.27 28.25
N PRO A 607 -1.19 -16.58 28.05
CA PRO A 607 -1.68 -17.58 29.01
C PRO A 607 -1.14 -17.37 30.43
N TYR A 608 0.13 -16.98 30.56
CA TYR A 608 0.76 -16.71 31.85
C TYR A 608 0.20 -15.45 32.50
N LEU A 609 -0.04 -14.39 31.72
CA LEU A 609 -0.59 -13.14 32.23
C LEU A 609 -2.06 -13.29 32.66
N GLN A 610 -2.83 -14.12 31.97
CA GLN A 610 -4.20 -14.45 32.37
C GLN A 610 -4.23 -15.14 33.74
N VAL A 611 -3.40 -16.18 33.93
CA VAL A 611 -3.28 -16.87 35.22
C VAL A 611 -2.82 -15.92 36.33
N LEU A 612 -1.86 -15.04 36.05
CA LEU A 612 -1.40 -14.03 37.01
C LEU A 612 -2.52 -13.05 37.39
N SER A 613 -3.30 -12.61 36.40
CA SER A 613 -4.44 -11.70 36.62
C SER A 613 -5.54 -12.35 37.46
N GLU A 614 -5.89 -13.60 37.18
CA GLU A 614 -6.86 -14.38 37.96
C GLU A 614 -6.39 -14.61 39.40
N PHE A 615 -5.11 -14.97 39.58
CA PHE A 615 -4.50 -15.10 40.90
C PHE A 615 -4.56 -13.78 41.68
N ARG A 616 -4.17 -12.65 41.04
CA ARG A 616 -4.23 -11.32 41.64
C ARG A 616 -5.65 -10.97 42.08
N GLU A 617 -6.67 -11.24 41.26
CA GLU A 617 -8.05 -10.92 41.62
C GLU A 617 -8.56 -11.77 42.80
N GLY A 618 -8.18 -13.05 42.86
CA GLY A 618 -8.44 -13.90 44.03
C GLY A 618 -7.81 -13.33 45.31
N VAL A 619 -6.54 -12.90 45.24
CA VAL A 619 -5.84 -12.24 46.36
C VAL A 619 -6.53 -10.94 46.78
N ARG A 620 -6.95 -10.10 45.82
CA ARG A 620 -7.67 -8.84 46.09
C ARG A 620 -9.01 -9.06 46.75
N SER A 621 -9.77 -10.07 46.30
CA SER A 621 -11.06 -10.42 46.90
C SER A 621 -10.91 -10.75 48.38
N ILE A 622 -9.95 -11.62 48.71
CA ILE A 622 -9.64 -12.02 50.09
C ILE A 622 -9.16 -10.81 50.89
N ALA A 623 -8.25 -10.00 50.33
CA ALA A 623 -7.73 -8.82 51.02
C ALA A 623 -8.80 -7.75 51.28
N ARG A 624 -9.79 -7.59 50.39
CA ARG A 624 -10.95 -6.70 50.60
C ARG A 624 -11.87 -7.22 51.69
N GLU A 625 -12.16 -8.52 51.70
CA GLU A 625 -13.00 -9.17 52.71
C GLU A 625 -12.39 -9.03 54.11
N HIS A 626 -11.08 -9.29 54.22
CA HIS A 626 -10.34 -9.21 55.48
C HIS A 626 -9.78 -7.82 55.81
N ARG A 627 -10.01 -6.81 54.94
CA ARG A 627 -9.54 -5.43 55.08
C ARG A 627 -8.02 -5.33 55.34
N VAL A 628 -7.22 -5.99 54.51
CA VAL A 628 -5.75 -6.00 54.60
C VAL A 628 -5.16 -5.02 53.57
N PRO A 629 -4.91 -3.75 53.94
CA PRO A 629 -4.50 -2.71 52.99
C PRO A 629 -3.11 -2.96 52.38
N GLU A 630 -2.19 -3.61 53.11
CA GLU A 630 -0.82 -3.88 52.65
C GLU A 630 -0.80 -4.82 51.42
N VAL A 631 -1.69 -5.81 51.40
CA VAL A 631 -1.83 -6.74 50.28
C VAL A 631 -2.46 -6.06 49.07
N LEU A 632 -3.40 -5.12 49.30
CA LEU A 632 -3.97 -4.30 48.23
C LEU A 632 -2.91 -3.38 47.62
N GLN A 633 -2.06 -2.75 48.46
CA GLN A 633 -0.93 -1.94 48.00
C GLN A 633 0.06 -2.74 47.16
N LEU A 634 0.40 -3.96 47.56
CA LEU A 634 1.26 -4.85 46.75
C LEU A 634 0.60 -5.23 45.41
N SER A 635 -0.71 -5.46 45.41
CA SER A 635 -1.48 -5.77 44.20
C SER A 635 -1.56 -4.59 43.24
N ASP A 636 -1.61 -3.37 43.78
CA ASP A 636 -1.59 -2.13 42.99
C ASP A 636 -0.18 -1.81 42.48
N ALA A 637 0.87 -2.02 43.29
CA ALA A 637 2.26 -1.89 42.85
C ALA A 637 2.61 -2.87 41.72
N LEU A 638 2.10 -4.11 41.77
CA LEU A 638 2.23 -5.07 40.68
C LEU A 638 1.58 -4.54 39.38
N ARG A 639 0.39 -3.93 39.48
CA ARG A 639 -0.35 -3.37 38.33
C ARG A 639 0.31 -2.12 37.76
N ASP A 640 0.71 -1.18 38.63
CA ASP A 640 1.03 0.20 38.23
C ASP A 640 2.55 0.43 38.07
N ASP A 641 3.39 -0.38 38.70
CA ASP A 641 4.84 -0.20 38.71
C ASP A 641 5.60 -1.35 38.05
N ILE A 642 5.27 -2.61 38.37
CA ILE A 642 6.06 -3.78 37.94
C ILE A 642 5.66 -4.26 36.54
N LEU A 643 4.38 -4.57 36.32
CA LEU A 643 3.91 -5.08 35.03
C LEU A 643 4.10 -4.10 33.85
N PRO A 644 3.97 -2.77 34.03
CA PRO A 644 4.25 -1.82 32.97
C PRO A 644 5.72 -1.84 32.50
N GLU A 645 6.68 -2.17 33.37
CA GLU A 645 8.08 -2.35 32.99
C GLU A 645 8.32 -3.53 32.05
N LEU A 646 7.35 -4.46 31.99
CA LEU A 646 7.33 -5.61 31.11
C LEU A 646 6.41 -5.42 29.89
N GLY A 647 5.83 -4.24 29.69
CA GLY A 647 4.89 -4.01 28.59
C GLY A 647 3.48 -4.56 28.84
N VAL A 648 3.08 -4.74 30.11
CA VAL A 648 1.77 -5.28 30.48
C VAL A 648 0.95 -4.22 31.20
N ARG A 649 -0.28 -3.99 30.74
CA ARG A 649 -1.27 -3.12 31.40
C ARG A 649 -2.44 -3.96 31.88
N LEU A 650 -2.79 -3.85 33.17
CA LEU A 650 -4.03 -4.40 33.71
C LEU A 650 -5.05 -3.29 33.95
N GLU A 651 -6.29 -3.52 33.51
CA GLU A 651 -7.41 -2.59 33.72
C GLU A 651 -8.49 -3.28 34.55
N ASP A 652 -8.69 -2.76 35.77
CA ASP A 652 -9.71 -3.28 36.68
C ASP A 652 -11.07 -2.63 36.37
N HIS A 653 -12.13 -3.44 36.41
CA HIS A 653 -13.51 -2.99 36.22
C HIS A 653 -14.39 -3.53 37.34
N GLU A 654 -15.27 -2.70 37.91
CA GLU A 654 -16.17 -3.16 38.98
C GLU A 654 -17.08 -4.30 38.50
N GLY A 655 -16.99 -5.45 39.18
CA GLY A 655 -17.83 -6.63 38.90
C GLY A 655 -17.52 -7.35 37.59
N LEU A 656 -16.42 -7.02 36.91
CA LEU A 656 -15.98 -7.68 35.68
C LEU A 656 -14.53 -8.21 35.84
N PRO A 657 -14.14 -9.24 35.09
CA PRO A 657 -12.75 -9.70 35.07
C PRO A 657 -11.79 -8.57 34.68
N THR A 658 -10.60 -8.57 35.28
CA THR A 658 -9.51 -7.66 34.91
C THR A 658 -9.10 -7.88 33.47
N VAL A 659 -9.02 -6.79 32.70
CA VAL A 659 -8.59 -6.78 31.31
C VAL A 659 -7.07 -6.76 31.26
N VAL A 660 -6.48 -7.66 30.46
CA VAL A 660 -5.02 -7.77 30.27
C VAL A 660 -4.67 -7.26 28.88
N LYS A 661 -3.79 -6.26 28.78
CA LYS A 661 -3.33 -5.69 27.52
C LYS A 661 -1.80 -5.74 27.42
N LEU A 662 -1.31 -6.14 26.26
CA LEU A 662 0.10 -6.05 25.91
C LEU A 662 0.33 -4.75 25.14
N VAL A 663 1.24 -3.93 25.63
CA VAL A 663 1.58 -2.62 25.09
C VAL A 663 3.10 -2.52 25.02
N ASP A 664 3.61 -1.75 24.07
CA ASP A 664 5.03 -1.43 24.03
C ASP A 664 5.53 -0.85 25.37
N ARG A 665 6.65 -1.38 25.86
CA ARG A 665 7.24 -1.02 27.16
C ARG A 665 7.56 0.47 27.22
N ASP A 666 8.23 1.00 26.21
CA ASP A 666 8.68 2.40 26.19
C ASP A 666 7.49 3.37 26.15
N THR A 667 6.37 2.93 25.58
CA THR A 667 5.11 3.66 25.62
C THR A 667 4.53 3.72 27.04
N LEU A 668 4.45 2.59 27.75
CA LEU A 668 3.96 2.56 29.14
C LEU A 668 4.85 3.35 30.10
N LEU A 669 6.17 3.29 29.92
CA LEU A 669 7.12 4.05 30.75
C LEU A 669 6.94 5.56 30.55
N ARG A 670 6.79 6.04 29.31
CA ARG A 670 6.53 7.45 29.02
C ARG A 670 5.21 7.94 29.62
N GLU A 671 4.14 7.16 29.49
CA GLU A 671 2.85 7.50 30.11
C GLU A 671 2.94 7.57 31.64
N ARG A 672 3.73 6.69 32.27
CA ARG A 672 3.99 6.69 33.72
C ARG A 672 4.77 7.93 34.14
N GLU A 673 5.83 8.29 33.42
CA GLU A 673 6.58 9.51 33.68
C GLU A 673 5.71 10.77 33.51
N GLU A 674 4.89 10.82 32.47
CA GLU A 674 3.95 11.92 32.24
C GLU A 674 2.93 12.04 33.37
N LYS A 675 2.31 10.93 33.80
CA LYS A 675 1.43 10.90 34.98
C LYS A 675 2.15 11.36 36.24
N LYS A 676 3.39 10.94 36.46
CA LYS A 676 4.22 11.40 37.60
C LYS A 676 4.45 12.90 37.54
N ARG A 677 4.80 13.46 36.37
CA ARG A 677 4.99 14.90 36.18
C ARG A 677 3.71 15.70 36.43
N VAL A 678 2.55 15.21 35.97
CA VAL A 678 1.25 15.86 36.20
C VAL A 678 0.79 15.74 37.66
N SER A 679 1.16 14.65 38.36
CA SER A 679 0.82 14.43 39.77
C SER A 679 1.75 15.16 40.76
N GLN A 680 2.88 15.70 40.30
CA GLN A 680 3.72 16.56 41.13
C GLN A 680 3.07 17.95 41.22
N PRO A 681 2.72 18.44 42.42
CA PRO A 681 2.22 19.80 42.57
C PRO A 681 3.30 20.79 42.11
N GLU A 682 2.92 21.77 41.28
CA GLU A 682 3.76 22.94 40.97
C GLU A 682 4.13 23.63 42.28
N GLY A 683 5.34 23.37 42.77
CA GLY A 683 5.73 23.77 44.12
C GLY A 683 7.22 23.66 44.34
N THR A 684 7.99 24.47 43.63
CA THR A 684 9.07 25.37 44.11
C THR A 684 10.11 25.57 43.02
N TRP A 685 10.14 26.78 42.46
CA TRP A 685 11.28 27.26 41.71
C TRP A 685 12.52 27.26 42.63
N PRO A 686 13.66 26.64 42.25
CA PRO A 686 14.90 26.95 42.93
C PRO A 686 15.23 28.40 42.59
N GLY A 687 15.26 29.24 43.62
CA GLY A 687 15.58 30.65 43.53
C GLY A 687 16.92 30.87 42.83
N VAL A 688 16.92 31.97 42.07
CA VAL A 688 18.10 32.71 41.64
C VAL A 688 19.14 32.78 42.78
N CYS A 689 20.35 32.32 42.49
CA CYS A 689 21.62 32.83 42.99
C CYS A 689 22.68 32.60 41.92
#